data_AF-A0A328RB09-F1
#
_entry.id   AF-A0A328RB09-F1
#
_cell.length_a   1.000
_cell.length_b   1.000
_cell.length_c   1.000
_cell.angle_alpha   90.00
_cell.angle_beta   90.00
_cell.angle_gamma   90.00
#
_symmetry.space_group_name_H-M   'P 1'
#
loop_
_entity.id
_entity.type
_entity.pdbx_description
1 polymer ?
#
loop_
_entity_poly.entity_id
_entity_poly.type
_entity_poly.pdbx_seq_one_letter_code
_entity_poly.pdbx_strand_id
1 'polypeptide(L)'
;MKQKGVSMIELLVSLTILALIAGPIFYVLKTALAVWQEGSSELETTKYIHFYLEPLSQKLHYARDISLVSEYNQTEGYIRYTDSFDRTFTIFYNSPANQTLFDSANSFAHSSVVFTTSEENTDPELLLQKVLQFSIVTYVEDPTTFNIVSANLTASIPYDEINSLKYVVKMEDSKGHHVLEQMVDLARHAREESDSLLTGDSATPFTSFESIDSFINVQSEPDELAAYSDRVFLTHPEETVMIENTGFLFSSISEALEHSVSGNTVLVAYKEEGYNENIIIPEGVTVKGGYSNDNWERNLQKYPSYISTREGISVGNNITAVVFMNSGSTIDGLNINAKDIINGIYAKDVSDITIKNNGISLCDNPIYLENSTATILQNSVTANQHSLVLAGTAKSVIKRNRFHSKTYLLKENVLISAGANITFANNHISSGYTALSLESISNSTFSHNVATKAQNFGVYVSNPSQLSFFNNIIVQNNIGFILNSSFPGDFASTDLRYNLLVNNIFGHVIDIGIDNSNILNSLSDFIWEHANPYFNNVKTFTLSSNSLLIDAGLHSDEVYIQDNPSKGTATNDIGLYGGGESGRIGPFQTAVMASSQLSSAILTAISSSFPGDHLFFEAGTYTLSSSLHLKPHQILSGEHAYSTTLINQSNSAFIHAHDASRIETIHVDANDQTAIVVSDVDDVDVASVVISDASIGISLEKTATSPRFCTFYDSNTGVRFGQEAIGNVSYSLFDSVGVAFENNSGLSVDTHYNILKDVSTHTSGPVTTASNETSTQTMRDPASGIFHLHPSSNAINVDATFDAGAIPFYTYTGTLIFPLLSSNINRHYQSVDVTFAHPQSRKAVLSDLYFTFKDGDTSFQPSDRILIDSETLDTYTLELPESIISDSLIFQVHMTAYTYNKSPTIESIQLHW
;
A
#
# COMPACT_ATOMS: atom_id res chain seq x y z
N MET A 1 1.44 19.11 77.47
CA MET A 1 1.97 18.90 76.10
C MET A 1 3.30 18.17 76.22
N LYS A 2 3.31 16.84 76.03
CA LYS A 2 4.53 16.02 76.10
C LYS A 2 5.01 15.75 74.68
N GLN A 3 6.17 16.31 74.34
CA GLN A 3 6.95 15.93 73.17
C GLN A 3 7.32 14.44 73.30
N LYS A 4 6.90 13.62 72.34
CA LYS A 4 7.41 12.24 72.20
C LYS A 4 8.69 12.32 71.36
N GLY A 5 9.84 12.09 72.00
CA GLY A 5 11.10 11.92 71.30
C GLY A 5 11.09 10.61 70.50
N VAL A 6 11.66 10.65 69.30
CA VAL A 6 11.91 9.49 68.43
C VAL A 6 12.88 8.55 69.15
N SER A 7 12.54 7.26 69.20
CA SER A 7 13.41 6.28 69.84
C SER A 7 14.69 6.05 69.03
N MET A 8 15.79 5.74 69.69
CA MET A 8 17.08 5.46 69.03
C MET A 8 16.98 4.31 68.02
N ILE A 9 16.03 3.39 68.25
CA ILE A 9 15.72 2.28 67.35
C ILE A 9 15.04 2.78 66.07
N GLU A 10 14.08 3.69 66.17
CA GLU A 10 13.43 4.29 64.98
C GLU A 10 14.44 5.09 64.14
N LEU A 11 15.40 5.78 64.78
CA LEU A 11 16.47 6.48 64.07
C LEU A 11 17.44 5.51 63.36
N LEU A 12 17.82 4.42 64.02
CA LEU A 12 18.68 3.37 63.45
C LEU A 12 18.00 2.64 62.30
N VAL A 13 16.71 2.30 62.43
CA VAL A 13 15.91 1.69 61.36
C VAL A 13 15.79 2.66 60.18
N SER A 14 15.51 3.94 60.44
CA SER A 14 15.41 4.95 59.38
C SER A 14 16.74 5.16 58.66
N LEU A 15 17.87 5.24 59.37
CA LEU A 15 19.21 5.34 58.78
C LEU A 15 19.60 4.07 58.00
N THR A 16 19.19 2.89 58.48
CA THR A 16 19.46 1.62 57.80
C THR A 16 18.63 1.49 56.53
N ILE A 17 17.35 1.90 56.55
CA ILE A 17 16.49 1.98 55.37
C ILE A 17 17.06 3.02 54.39
N LEU A 18 17.48 4.19 54.87
CA LEU A 18 18.09 5.21 54.01
C LEU A 18 19.38 4.70 53.37
N ALA A 19 20.23 3.96 54.10
CA ALA A 19 21.45 3.36 53.55
C ALA A 19 21.15 2.22 52.56
N LEU A 20 20.13 1.41 52.83
CA LEU A 20 19.63 0.35 51.94
C LEU A 20 19.01 0.90 50.65
N ILE A 21 18.44 2.10 50.67
CA ILE A 21 17.87 2.77 49.49
C ILE A 21 18.96 3.59 48.76
N ALA A 22 19.81 4.29 49.50
CA ALA A 22 20.86 5.13 48.93
C ALA A 22 21.98 4.32 48.25
N GLY A 23 22.33 3.14 48.78
CA GLY A 23 23.35 2.28 48.19
C GLY A 23 23.04 1.86 46.74
N PRO A 24 21.86 1.27 46.48
CA PRO A 24 21.39 0.94 45.13
C PRO A 24 21.25 2.16 44.23
N ILE A 25 20.71 3.28 44.73
CA ILE A 25 20.56 4.51 43.92
C ILE A 25 21.92 5.08 43.52
N PHE A 26 22.89 5.10 44.44
CA PHE A 26 24.24 5.58 44.14
C PHE A 26 24.99 4.63 43.19
N TYR A 27 24.75 3.32 43.32
CA TYR A 27 25.25 2.33 42.37
C TYR A 27 24.63 2.52 40.99
N VAL A 28 23.32 2.69 40.88
CA VAL A 28 22.61 2.95 39.61
C VAL A 28 23.07 4.25 38.98
N LEU A 29 23.23 5.34 39.75
CA LEU A 29 23.76 6.61 39.25
C LEU A 29 25.21 6.49 38.76
N LYS A 30 26.05 5.73 39.47
CA LYS A 30 27.43 5.49 39.06
C LYS A 30 27.51 4.61 37.80
N THR A 31 26.65 3.60 37.68
CA THR A 31 26.55 2.75 36.50
C THR A 31 25.97 3.53 35.32
N ALA A 32 24.93 4.34 35.53
CA ALA A 32 24.36 5.20 34.49
C ALA A 32 25.37 6.25 34.01
N LEU A 33 26.16 6.85 34.92
CA LEU A 33 27.23 7.77 34.54
C LEU A 33 28.35 7.06 33.77
N ALA A 34 28.71 5.82 34.16
CA ALA A 34 29.70 5.02 33.44
C ALA A 34 29.21 4.63 32.03
N VAL A 35 27.96 4.16 31.91
CA VAL A 35 27.32 3.83 30.62
C VAL A 35 27.17 5.09 29.75
N TRP A 36 26.84 6.24 30.34
CA TRP A 36 26.74 7.49 29.60
C TRP A 36 28.11 7.99 29.14
N GLN A 37 29.17 7.84 29.96
CA GLN A 37 30.55 8.13 29.56
C GLN A 37 31.03 7.18 28.46
N GLU A 38 30.71 5.89 28.57
CA GLU A 38 31.02 4.86 27.57
C GLU A 38 30.31 5.17 26.24
N GLY A 39 29.00 5.43 26.26
CA GLY A 39 28.24 5.81 25.08
C GLY A 39 28.66 7.16 24.49
N SER A 40 29.05 8.13 25.31
CA SER A 40 29.57 9.43 24.83
C SER A 40 30.96 9.28 24.19
N SER A 41 31.82 8.41 24.72
CA SER A 41 33.11 8.09 24.11
C SER A 41 32.92 7.30 22.82
N GLU A 42 31.96 6.38 22.77
CA GLU A 42 31.62 5.60 21.57
C GLU A 42 31.04 6.47 20.44
N LEU A 43 30.21 7.46 20.77
CA LEU A 43 29.70 8.48 19.85
C LEU A 43 30.80 9.44 19.34
N GLU A 44 31.70 9.91 20.21
CA GLU A 44 32.86 10.68 19.77
C GLU A 44 33.74 9.84 18.85
N THR A 45 34.05 8.59 19.22
CA THR A 45 34.83 7.66 18.40
C THR A 45 34.16 7.46 17.04
N THR A 46 32.84 7.20 16.98
CA THR A 46 32.03 7.05 15.74
C THR A 46 32.15 8.27 14.81
N LYS A 47 32.09 9.48 15.37
CA LYS A 47 32.27 10.72 14.62
C LYS A 47 33.69 10.88 14.08
N TYR A 48 34.70 10.45 14.84
CA TYR A 48 36.09 10.40 14.38
C TYR A 48 36.33 9.31 13.32
N ILE A 49 35.66 8.15 13.40
CA ILE A 49 35.72 7.05 12.41
C ILE A 49 35.36 7.59 11.02
N HIS A 50 34.24 8.31 10.92
CA HIS A 50 33.74 8.82 9.64
C HIS A 50 34.69 9.85 9.02
N PHE A 51 35.19 10.80 9.81
CA PHE A 51 36.07 11.86 9.32
C PHE A 51 37.47 11.38 8.90
N TYR A 52 38.05 10.42 9.61
CA TYR A 52 39.40 9.92 9.28
C TYR A 52 39.39 8.90 8.14
N LEU A 53 38.31 8.12 7.99
CA LEU A 53 38.27 7.02 7.02
C LEU A 53 37.58 7.36 5.70
N GLU A 54 36.86 8.48 5.61
CA GLU A 54 36.21 8.91 4.37
C GLU A 54 37.17 9.02 3.17
N PRO A 55 38.38 9.61 3.28
CA PRO A 55 39.33 9.65 2.18
C PRO A 55 39.75 8.24 1.73
N LEU A 56 39.92 7.31 2.67
CA LEU A 56 40.29 5.93 2.38
C LEU A 56 39.15 5.19 1.66
N SER A 57 37.90 5.37 2.10
CA SER A 57 36.71 4.81 1.46
C SER A 57 36.51 5.34 0.04
N GLN A 58 36.61 6.66 -0.16
CA GLN A 58 36.41 7.28 -1.48
C GLN A 58 37.42 6.77 -2.51
N LYS A 59 38.69 6.55 -2.11
CA LYS A 59 39.71 6.01 -3.02
C LYS A 59 39.40 4.56 -3.40
N LEU A 60 38.98 3.72 -2.45
CA LEU A 60 38.70 2.31 -2.69
C LEU A 60 37.39 2.04 -3.44
N HIS A 61 36.41 2.95 -3.35
CA HIS A 61 35.10 2.78 -3.97
C HIS A 61 35.17 2.60 -5.50
N TYR A 62 36.12 3.27 -6.16
CA TYR A 62 36.29 3.24 -7.61
C TYR A 62 37.22 2.13 -8.12
N ALA A 63 37.61 1.17 -7.26
CA ALA A 63 38.48 0.08 -7.68
C ALA A 63 37.73 -0.86 -8.64
N ARG A 64 38.23 -0.97 -9.88
CA ARG A 64 37.75 -1.85 -10.97
C ARG A 64 38.50 -3.17 -11.07
N ASP A 65 39.74 -3.24 -10.60
CA ASP A 65 40.49 -4.51 -10.48
C ASP A 65 41.39 -4.45 -9.25
N ILE A 66 41.58 -5.56 -8.53
CA ILE A 66 42.48 -5.65 -7.37
C ILE A 66 43.64 -6.57 -7.76
N SER A 67 44.78 -5.96 -8.06
CA SER A 67 45.97 -6.68 -8.53
C SER A 67 46.81 -7.27 -7.39
N LEU A 68 46.76 -6.69 -6.18
CA LEU A 68 47.50 -7.19 -5.03
C LEU A 68 46.80 -6.81 -3.72
N VAL A 69 46.70 -7.73 -2.77
CA VAL A 69 46.21 -7.44 -1.41
C VAL A 69 47.01 -8.23 -0.39
N SER A 70 47.32 -7.60 0.74
CA SER A 70 48.09 -8.25 1.82
C SER A 70 47.22 -9.31 2.50
N GLU A 71 47.73 -10.56 2.55
CA GLU A 71 47.10 -11.72 3.19
C GLU A 71 47.10 -11.58 4.73
N TYR A 72 46.28 -10.65 5.23
CA TYR A 72 45.93 -10.46 6.64
C TYR A 72 47.10 -10.19 7.62
N ASN A 73 48.15 -9.47 7.20
CA ASN A 73 49.14 -8.98 8.17
C ASN A 73 48.70 -7.65 8.79
N GLN A 74 48.42 -7.65 10.10
CA GLN A 74 47.95 -6.49 10.87
C GLN A 74 48.91 -5.30 10.84
N THR A 75 50.18 -5.48 10.48
CA THR A 75 51.19 -4.40 10.51
C THR A 75 51.88 -4.17 9.17
N GLU A 76 51.45 -4.86 8.11
CA GLU A 76 52.02 -4.75 6.75
C GLU A 76 50.91 -4.73 5.68
N GLY A 77 49.69 -4.36 6.06
CA GLY A 77 48.55 -4.30 5.15
C GLY A 77 48.79 -3.40 3.93
N TYR A 78 48.37 -3.86 2.77
CA TYR A 78 48.36 -3.09 1.52
C TYR A 78 47.27 -3.60 0.59
N ILE A 79 46.88 -2.75 -0.36
CA ILE A 79 46.07 -3.08 -1.52
C ILE A 79 46.58 -2.28 -2.72
N ARG A 80 46.70 -2.93 -3.87
CA ARG A 80 46.94 -2.32 -5.18
C ARG A 80 45.77 -2.65 -6.08
N TYR A 81 45.18 -1.62 -6.67
CA TYR A 81 44.00 -1.74 -7.53
C TYR A 81 44.11 -0.82 -8.73
N THR A 82 43.34 -1.08 -9.79
CA THR A 82 43.14 -0.12 -10.89
C THR A 82 41.75 0.48 -10.80
N ASP A 83 41.60 1.77 -11.12
CA ASP A 83 40.28 2.39 -11.20
C ASP A 83 39.58 2.16 -12.56
N SER A 84 38.41 2.77 -12.72
CA SER A 84 37.64 2.79 -13.96
C SER A 84 38.37 3.46 -15.14
N PHE A 85 39.42 4.25 -14.89
CA PHE A 85 40.22 4.96 -15.89
C PHE A 85 41.56 4.26 -16.19
N ASP A 86 41.70 2.98 -15.82
CA ASP A 86 42.93 2.17 -16.02
C ASP A 86 44.17 2.67 -15.26
N ARG A 87 43.99 3.52 -14.24
CA ARG A 87 45.11 4.04 -13.42
C ARG A 87 45.36 3.10 -12.25
N THR A 88 46.62 2.73 -12.01
CA THR A 88 46.97 1.86 -10.88
C THR A 88 47.25 2.69 -9.63
N PHE A 89 46.57 2.34 -8.55
CA PHE A 89 46.72 2.95 -7.24
C PHE A 89 47.17 1.92 -6.22
N THR A 90 47.92 2.37 -5.22
CA THR A 90 48.32 1.55 -4.08
C THR A 90 48.01 2.27 -2.78
N ILE A 91 47.41 1.57 -1.82
CA ILE A 91 47.27 2.00 -0.44
C ILE A 91 48.03 1.02 0.43
N PHE A 92 48.96 1.50 1.25
CA PHE A 92 49.77 0.62 2.09
C PHE A 92 50.12 1.26 3.43
N TYR A 93 50.28 0.40 4.45
CA TYR A 93 50.92 0.80 5.71
C TYR A 93 52.39 1.08 5.45
N ASN A 94 52.88 2.25 5.87
CA ASN A 94 54.15 2.84 5.49
C ASN A 94 55.39 2.18 6.14
N SER A 95 55.44 0.86 6.15
CA SER A 95 56.59 0.08 6.61
C SER A 95 57.74 0.15 5.58
N PRO A 96 59.00 -0.02 6.01
CA PRO A 96 60.13 -0.11 5.08
C PRO A 96 59.98 -1.21 4.02
N ALA A 97 59.31 -2.32 4.36
CA ALA A 97 59.03 -3.40 3.44
C ALA A 97 58.08 -2.97 2.32
N ASN A 98 56.98 -2.30 2.67
CA ASN A 98 56.01 -1.81 1.68
C ASN A 98 56.59 -0.66 0.83
N GLN A 99 57.34 0.28 1.44
CA GLN A 99 58.02 1.33 0.67
C GLN A 99 58.98 0.73 -0.38
N THR A 100 59.66 -0.37 -0.05
CA THR A 100 60.54 -1.08 -0.99
C THR A 100 59.73 -1.84 -2.05
N LEU A 101 58.64 -2.50 -1.65
CA LEU A 101 57.77 -3.26 -2.56
C LEU A 101 57.12 -2.38 -3.64
N PHE A 102 56.75 -1.15 -3.26
CA PHE A 102 56.04 -0.21 -4.12
C PHE A 102 56.94 0.90 -4.69
N ASP A 103 58.27 0.83 -4.46
CA ASP A 103 59.28 1.84 -4.84
C ASP A 103 58.86 3.28 -4.51
N SER A 104 58.33 3.47 -3.30
CA SER A 104 57.62 4.68 -2.89
C SER A 104 58.20 5.27 -1.60
N ALA A 105 59.50 5.52 -1.59
CA ALA A 105 60.18 6.17 -0.46
C ALA A 105 59.60 7.56 -0.21
N ASN A 106 59.24 7.85 1.05
CA ASN A 106 58.60 9.10 1.45
C ASN A 106 59.06 9.55 2.85
N SER A 107 58.72 10.78 3.23
CA SER A 107 59.10 11.38 4.51
C SER A 107 58.06 11.20 5.62
N PHE A 108 56.94 10.50 5.35
CA PHE A 108 55.90 10.27 6.35
C PHE A 108 56.37 9.29 7.43
N ALA A 109 55.74 9.35 8.60
CA ALA A 109 56.07 8.44 9.70
C ALA A 109 55.78 6.97 9.32
N HIS A 110 56.58 6.02 9.81
CA HIS A 110 56.32 4.60 9.52
C HIS A 110 54.96 4.09 10.07
N SER A 111 54.38 4.80 11.04
CA SER A 111 53.03 4.58 11.58
C SER A 111 51.97 5.35 10.78
N SER A 112 52.01 5.29 9.45
CA SER A 112 51.03 5.94 8.58
C SER A 112 50.49 4.99 7.52
N VAL A 113 49.34 5.36 6.95
CA VAL A 113 48.81 4.74 5.73
C VAL A 113 48.95 5.76 4.60
N VAL A 114 49.55 5.32 3.51
CA VAL A 114 49.94 6.16 2.38
C VAL A 114 49.24 5.66 1.12
N PHE A 115 48.80 6.60 0.29
CA PHE A 115 48.26 6.38 -1.05
C PHE A 115 49.29 6.82 -2.09
N THR A 116 49.50 5.99 -3.11
CA THR A 116 50.36 6.30 -4.24
C THR A 116 49.68 5.92 -5.55
N THR A 117 50.06 6.60 -6.62
CA THR A 117 49.64 6.28 -7.98
C THR A 117 50.84 5.78 -8.78
N SER A 118 50.61 4.92 -9.75
CA SER A 118 51.66 4.41 -10.64
C SER A 118 52.07 5.40 -11.73
N GLU A 119 51.41 6.56 -11.85
CA GLU A 119 51.74 7.56 -12.85
C GLU A 119 53.02 8.31 -12.42
N GLU A 120 54.05 8.24 -13.27
CA GLU A 120 55.36 8.83 -13.01
C GLU A 120 55.24 10.33 -12.67
N ASN A 121 55.67 10.71 -11.46
CA ASN A 121 55.73 12.07 -10.86
C ASN A 121 54.56 12.53 -9.98
N THR A 122 53.75 11.63 -9.41
CA THR A 122 52.83 12.02 -8.32
C THR A 122 53.46 11.79 -6.94
N ASP A 123 53.48 12.84 -6.11
CA ASP A 123 53.94 12.73 -4.73
C ASP A 123 53.00 11.82 -3.92
N PRO A 124 53.54 10.92 -3.06
CA PRO A 124 52.72 10.10 -2.17
C PRO A 124 51.79 10.94 -1.29
N GLU A 125 50.52 10.53 -1.19
CA GLU A 125 49.50 11.17 -0.36
C GLU A 125 49.39 10.45 0.99
N LEU A 126 49.36 11.22 2.08
CA LEU A 126 49.19 10.69 3.42
C LEU A 126 47.71 10.59 3.77
N LEU A 127 47.20 9.37 3.98
CA LEU A 127 45.79 9.15 4.35
C LEU A 127 45.57 9.18 5.86
N LEU A 128 46.43 8.48 6.63
CA LEU A 128 46.29 8.34 8.09
C LEU A 128 47.64 8.40 8.79
N GLN A 129 47.67 8.92 10.02
CA GLN A 129 48.85 8.95 10.89
C GLN A 129 48.60 8.25 12.22
N LYS A 130 49.69 7.90 12.93
CA LYS A 130 49.66 7.20 14.21
C LYS A 130 48.93 5.86 14.16
N VAL A 131 49.01 5.19 13.01
CA VAL A 131 48.46 3.88 12.77
C VAL A 131 49.35 2.84 13.44
N LEU A 132 48.75 2.02 14.29
CA LEU A 132 49.36 0.90 14.98
C LEU A 132 49.10 -0.42 14.25
N GLN A 133 47.95 -0.53 13.58
CA GLN A 133 47.58 -1.70 12.78
C GLN A 133 46.78 -1.27 11.55
N PHE A 134 47.02 -1.93 10.42
CA PHE A 134 46.27 -1.78 9.19
C PHE A 134 46.17 -3.14 8.50
N SER A 135 44.94 -3.64 8.32
CA SER A 135 44.68 -4.88 7.61
C SER A 135 43.49 -4.75 6.67
N ILE A 136 43.50 -5.54 5.61
CA ILE A 136 42.45 -5.54 4.58
C ILE A 136 41.94 -6.96 4.40
N VAL A 137 40.62 -7.09 4.28
CA VAL A 137 39.89 -8.34 4.12
C VAL A 137 39.02 -8.23 2.89
N THR A 138 39.18 -9.15 1.94
CA THR A 138 38.29 -9.27 0.78
C THR A 138 37.25 -10.35 1.03
N TYR A 139 36.04 -10.13 0.53
CA TYR A 139 34.93 -11.07 0.64
C TYR A 139 34.48 -11.51 -0.74
N VAL A 140 34.30 -12.83 -0.90
CA VAL A 140 33.79 -13.48 -2.12
C VAL A 140 32.45 -14.14 -1.80
N GLU A 141 31.52 -14.11 -2.76
CA GLU A 141 30.29 -14.89 -2.68
C GLU A 141 30.58 -16.36 -2.96
N ASP A 142 30.24 -17.26 -2.04
CA ASP A 142 30.19 -18.69 -2.35
C ASP A 142 28.88 -18.98 -3.08
N PRO A 143 28.89 -19.34 -4.38
CA PRO A 143 27.66 -19.60 -5.13
C PRO A 143 26.91 -20.85 -4.62
N THR A 144 27.51 -21.63 -3.71
CA THR A 144 26.93 -22.87 -3.17
C THR A 144 26.39 -22.73 -1.74
N THR A 145 26.78 -21.71 -0.98
CA THR A 145 26.23 -21.44 0.37
C THR A 145 26.10 -19.94 0.65
N PHE A 146 25.04 -19.51 1.36
CA PHE A 146 24.86 -18.12 1.84
C PHE A 146 25.86 -17.73 2.98
N ASN A 147 27.12 -18.13 2.87
CA ASN A 147 28.18 -17.77 3.80
C ASN A 147 29.18 -16.83 3.11
N ILE A 148 29.59 -15.78 3.82
CA ILE A 148 30.68 -14.91 3.42
C ILE A 148 31.99 -15.62 3.79
N VAL A 149 32.81 -15.98 2.80
CA VAL A 149 34.12 -16.61 3.03
C VAL A 149 35.20 -15.59 2.70
N SER A 150 36.14 -15.36 3.64
CA SER A 150 37.33 -14.55 3.37
C SER A 150 38.24 -15.32 2.41
N ALA A 151 38.47 -14.77 1.23
CA ALA A 151 39.23 -15.47 0.18
C ALA A 151 40.76 -15.37 0.34
N ASN A 152 41.25 -14.81 1.44
CA ASN A 152 42.68 -14.63 1.76
C ASN A 152 43.48 -15.95 1.98
N LEU A 153 43.04 -17.08 1.43
CA LEU A 153 43.68 -18.38 1.59
C LEU A 153 44.09 -19.07 0.28
N THR A 154 43.85 -18.47 -0.89
CA THR A 154 44.27 -19.06 -2.18
C THR A 154 44.67 -18.00 -3.19
N ALA A 155 45.76 -18.29 -3.92
CA ALA A 155 46.44 -17.39 -4.87
C ALA A 155 45.49 -16.57 -5.78
N SER A 156 45.85 -15.30 -6.00
CA SER A 156 45.20 -14.31 -6.89
C SER A 156 43.70 -14.54 -7.10
N ILE A 157 42.88 -14.02 -6.19
CA ILE A 157 41.43 -14.03 -6.34
C ILE A 157 41.09 -13.13 -7.53
N PRO A 158 40.41 -13.63 -8.58
CA PRO A 158 39.94 -12.80 -9.67
C PRO A 158 39.03 -11.68 -9.11
N TYR A 159 39.23 -10.43 -9.52
CA TYR A 159 38.41 -9.31 -9.06
C TYR A 159 36.90 -9.57 -9.24
N ASP A 160 36.53 -10.25 -10.33
CA ASP A 160 35.16 -10.67 -10.63
C ASP A 160 34.49 -11.48 -9.52
N GLU A 161 35.27 -12.09 -8.62
CA GLU A 161 34.79 -12.88 -7.49
C GLU A 161 34.70 -12.05 -6.19
N ILE A 162 35.38 -10.90 -6.08
CA ILE A 162 35.39 -10.06 -4.87
C ILE A 162 34.17 -9.14 -4.88
N ASN A 163 33.25 -9.32 -3.93
CA ASN A 163 32.02 -8.52 -3.83
C ASN A 163 32.23 -7.25 -3.00
N SER A 164 32.98 -7.34 -1.91
CA SER A 164 33.21 -6.22 -0.98
C SER A 164 34.53 -6.38 -0.25
N LEU A 165 34.98 -5.28 0.37
CA LEU A 165 36.24 -5.22 1.12
C LEU A 165 36.03 -4.57 2.48
N LYS A 166 36.62 -5.14 3.54
CA LYS A 166 36.70 -4.51 4.85
C LYS A 166 38.14 -4.17 5.17
N TYR A 167 38.41 -2.92 5.53
CA TYR A 167 39.68 -2.57 6.16
C TYR A 167 39.50 -2.35 7.66
N VAL A 168 40.54 -2.67 8.42
CA VAL A 168 40.62 -2.53 9.87
C VAL A 168 41.87 -1.72 10.19
N VAL A 169 41.69 -0.60 10.88
CA VAL A 169 42.76 0.31 11.27
C VAL A 169 42.75 0.49 12.78
N LYS A 170 43.88 0.27 13.44
CA LYS A 170 44.08 0.67 14.83
C LYS A 170 44.95 1.91 14.86
N MET A 171 44.50 2.98 15.52
CA MET A 171 45.24 4.23 15.64
C MET A 171 45.46 4.63 17.10
N GLU A 172 46.47 5.44 17.36
CA GLU A 172 46.75 6.02 18.68
C GLU A 172 46.61 7.53 18.63
N ASP A 173 45.82 8.10 19.54
CA ASP A 173 45.72 9.55 19.74
C ASP A 173 46.00 9.95 21.20
N SER A 174 45.76 11.21 21.55
CA SER A 174 45.95 11.70 22.91
C SER A 174 44.92 11.16 23.92
N LYS A 175 43.85 10.51 23.46
CA LYS A 175 42.76 9.93 24.26
C LYS A 175 42.87 8.40 24.40
N GLY A 176 43.62 7.70 23.54
CA GLY A 176 43.91 6.27 23.67
C GLY A 176 44.10 5.55 22.32
N HIS A 177 43.90 4.22 22.33
CA HIS A 177 43.89 3.41 21.13
C HIS A 177 42.47 3.27 20.58
N HIS A 178 42.27 3.56 19.30
CA HIS A 178 40.99 3.41 18.61
C HIS A 178 41.11 2.31 17.55
N VAL A 179 40.15 1.39 17.50
CA VAL A 179 40.03 0.42 16.41
C VAL A 179 38.88 0.86 15.53
N LEU A 180 39.15 1.01 14.25
CA LEU A 180 38.24 1.51 13.24
C LEU A 180 38.06 0.41 12.20
N GLU A 181 36.81 0.02 11.93
CA GLU A 181 36.49 -0.97 10.90
C GLU A 181 35.47 -0.35 9.94
N GLN A 182 35.68 -0.53 8.63
CA GLN A 182 34.70 -0.09 7.64
C GLN A 182 34.68 -1.06 6.45
N MET A 183 33.45 -1.36 6.01
CA MET A 183 33.19 -2.12 4.80
C MET A 183 32.98 -1.14 3.63
N VAL A 184 33.59 -1.45 2.49
CA VAL A 184 33.49 -0.71 1.24
C VAL A 184 32.95 -1.67 0.17
N ASP A 185 31.85 -1.27 -0.44
CA ASP A 185 31.29 -1.95 -1.61
C ASP A 185 32.03 -1.48 -2.87
N LEU A 186 32.43 -2.41 -3.72
CA LEU A 186 33.16 -2.14 -4.96
C LEU A 186 32.17 -1.92 -6.11
N ALA A 187 32.39 -0.89 -6.92
CA ALA A 187 31.55 -0.61 -8.09
C ALA A 187 31.83 -1.63 -9.22
N ARG A 188 30.88 -2.55 -9.48
CA ARG A 188 30.98 -3.51 -10.61
C ARG A 188 30.40 -2.92 -11.90
N HIS A 189 31.13 -3.06 -13.00
CA HIS A 189 30.52 -3.04 -14.33
C HIS A 189 29.95 -4.43 -14.65
N ALA A 190 28.75 -4.50 -15.23
CA ALA A 190 28.18 -5.75 -15.71
C ALA A 190 29.13 -6.42 -16.70
N ARG A 191 29.45 -7.70 -16.49
CA ARG A 191 30.28 -8.50 -17.40
C ARG A 191 29.60 -8.55 -18.78
N GLU A 192 30.22 -7.97 -19.80
CA GLU A 192 29.97 -8.41 -21.18
C GLU A 192 30.66 -9.77 -21.35
N GLU A 193 29.90 -10.87 -21.18
CA GLU A 193 30.41 -12.20 -21.48
C GLU A 193 30.58 -12.37 -22.99
N SER A 194 31.85 -12.38 -23.42
CA SER A 194 32.27 -12.92 -24.70
C SER A 194 32.36 -14.45 -24.61
N ASP A 195 31.89 -15.10 -25.67
CA ASP A 195 31.97 -16.54 -25.98
C ASP A 195 30.98 -17.51 -25.30
N SER A 196 29.78 -17.46 -25.87
CA SER A 196 28.87 -18.56 -26.18
C SER A 196 29.26 -20.00 -25.78
N LEU A 197 28.42 -20.61 -24.96
CA LEU A 197 28.06 -22.03 -25.09
C LEU A 197 26.75 -22.12 -25.87
N LEU A 198 26.88 -22.09 -27.21
CA LEU A 198 25.80 -22.44 -28.13
C LEU A 198 25.45 -23.93 -27.98
N THR A 199 24.26 -24.21 -27.46
CA THR A 199 23.53 -25.43 -27.83
C THR A 199 22.11 -25.08 -28.22
N GLY A 200 21.76 -25.34 -29.49
CA GLY A 200 20.38 -25.61 -29.87
C GLY A 200 19.70 -24.56 -30.73
N ASP A 201 20.08 -24.58 -32.00
CA ASP A 201 19.44 -23.94 -33.15
C ASP A 201 17.91 -24.14 -33.26
N SER A 202 17.24 -23.06 -33.65
CA SER A 202 16.07 -22.96 -34.53
C SER A 202 14.96 -24.01 -34.45
N ALA A 203 14.01 -23.78 -33.54
CA ALA A 203 12.60 -24.11 -33.80
C ALA A 203 11.68 -23.06 -33.18
N THR A 204 11.26 -22.09 -33.99
CA THR A 204 9.98 -21.40 -33.77
C THR A 204 8.84 -22.41 -33.81
N PRO A 205 7.92 -22.30 -32.84
CA PRO A 205 6.54 -21.98 -33.19
C PRO A 205 6.18 -20.77 -32.33
N PHE A 206 6.31 -19.56 -32.85
CA PHE A 206 5.14 -18.95 -33.48
C PHE A 206 5.46 -18.44 -34.88
N THR A 207 4.95 -19.15 -35.89
CA THR A 207 4.70 -18.58 -37.21
C THR A 207 3.40 -17.78 -37.19
N SER A 208 3.53 -16.50 -37.57
CA SER A 208 2.61 -15.69 -38.38
C SER A 208 1.13 -15.58 -38.01
N PHE A 209 0.73 -14.36 -37.62
CA PHE A 209 -0.14 -13.51 -38.46
C PHE A 209 0.58 -12.15 -38.58
N GLU A 210 1.33 -11.92 -39.64
CA GLU A 210 0.97 -11.05 -40.78
C GLU A 210 0.53 -9.61 -40.42
N SER A 211 1.53 -8.72 -40.52
CA SER A 211 1.54 -7.34 -41.05
C SER A 211 0.23 -6.55 -41.20
N ILE A 212 0.23 -5.32 -40.66
CA ILE A 212 0.23 -4.10 -41.49
C ILE A 212 1.23 -3.08 -40.91
N ASP A 213 2.19 -2.69 -41.74
CA ASP A 213 3.15 -1.60 -41.55
C ASP A 213 2.50 -0.22 -41.37
N SER A 214 3.08 0.63 -40.51
CA SER A 214 3.58 1.94 -40.95
C SER A 214 4.54 2.57 -39.94
N PHE A 215 5.81 2.56 -40.33
CA PHE A 215 6.94 3.43 -39.96
C PHE A 215 6.64 4.72 -39.17
N ILE A 216 7.37 4.92 -38.07
CA ILE A 216 8.03 6.21 -37.78
C ILE A 216 9.48 5.93 -37.34
N ASN A 217 10.41 6.42 -38.15
CA ASN A 217 11.84 6.51 -37.83
C ASN A 217 12.04 7.38 -36.58
N VAL A 218 12.77 6.87 -35.59
CA VAL A 218 13.52 7.75 -34.67
C VAL A 218 14.98 7.63 -35.05
N GLN A 219 15.49 8.71 -35.65
CA GLN A 219 16.90 8.90 -35.92
C GLN A 219 17.68 8.89 -34.62
N SER A 220 18.80 8.18 -34.63
CA SER A 220 19.90 8.33 -33.70
C SER A 220 20.47 9.75 -33.76
N GLU A 221 20.48 10.47 -32.64
CA GLU A 221 21.49 11.51 -32.41
C GLU A 221 22.54 11.04 -31.40
N PRO A 222 23.81 11.47 -31.54
CA PRO A 222 24.97 10.97 -30.80
C PRO A 222 25.35 11.84 -29.60
N ASP A 223 25.95 11.20 -28.58
CA ASP A 223 26.99 11.75 -27.70
C ASP A 223 26.80 13.13 -27.01
N GLU A 224 25.81 13.26 -26.10
CA GLU A 224 25.78 14.39 -25.13
C GLU A 224 25.53 14.00 -23.65
N LEU A 225 25.59 12.71 -23.28
CA LEU A 225 25.31 12.28 -21.90
C LEU A 225 26.54 12.23 -20.96
N ALA A 226 27.74 12.62 -21.43
CA ALA A 226 28.96 12.57 -20.62
C ALA A 226 29.25 13.85 -19.79
N ALA A 227 28.39 14.89 -19.86
CA ALA A 227 28.67 16.20 -19.25
C ALA A 227 27.84 16.55 -17.99
N TYR A 228 27.00 15.64 -17.48
CA TYR A 228 26.08 15.92 -16.36
C TYR A 228 26.30 15.07 -15.09
N SER A 229 27.42 14.34 -14.95
CA SER A 229 27.63 13.42 -13.83
C SER A 229 27.99 14.05 -12.47
N ASP A 230 28.03 15.39 -12.36
CA ASP A 230 28.38 16.11 -11.11
C ASP A 230 27.17 16.85 -10.48
N ARG A 231 25.93 16.45 -10.78
CA ARG A 231 24.76 16.86 -10.01
C ARG A 231 24.20 15.68 -9.24
N VAL A 232 24.43 15.68 -7.92
CA VAL A 232 23.60 14.90 -6.99
C VAL A 232 22.19 15.44 -7.12
N PHE A 233 21.32 14.72 -7.84
CA PHE A 233 19.89 14.93 -7.71
C PHE A 233 19.52 14.50 -6.29
N LEU A 234 19.08 15.44 -5.46
CA LEU A 234 18.19 15.08 -4.37
C LEU A 234 16.96 14.48 -5.05
N THR A 235 16.90 13.15 -5.11
CA THR A 235 15.67 12.45 -5.46
C THR A 235 14.64 12.94 -4.45
N HIS A 236 13.64 13.69 -4.92
CA HIS A 236 12.52 14.02 -4.08
C HIS A 236 11.93 12.68 -3.62
N PRO A 237 11.66 12.50 -2.32
CA PRO A 237 11.05 11.27 -1.85
C PRO A 237 9.75 11.07 -2.64
N GLU A 238 9.62 9.91 -3.28
CA GLU A 238 8.45 9.60 -4.09
C GLU A 238 7.21 9.60 -3.17
N GLU A 239 6.29 10.54 -3.40
CA GLU A 239 5.11 10.71 -2.57
C GLU A 239 4.04 9.68 -2.93
N THR A 240 4.16 8.50 -2.32
CA THR A 240 3.39 7.31 -2.67
C THR A 240 2.15 7.09 -1.79
N VAL A 241 1.79 8.05 -0.94
CA VAL A 241 0.62 7.96 -0.04
C VAL A 241 -0.20 9.24 -0.12
N MET A 242 -1.51 9.13 -0.27
CA MET A 242 -2.41 10.29 -0.36
C MET A 242 -3.53 10.22 0.67
N ILE A 243 -3.84 11.31 1.38
CA ILE A 243 -5.15 11.43 2.05
C ILE A 243 -6.17 11.87 1.00
N GLU A 244 -7.07 10.98 0.57
CA GLU A 244 -8.07 11.21 -0.49
C GLU A 244 -8.88 12.50 -0.25
N ASN A 245 -9.29 12.72 1.00
CA ASN A 245 -10.11 13.86 1.36
C ASN A 245 -9.40 15.21 1.20
N THR A 246 -8.08 15.27 1.42
CA THR A 246 -7.30 16.52 1.36
C THR A 246 -6.48 16.64 0.08
N GLY A 247 -6.11 15.52 -0.54
CA GLY A 247 -5.14 15.45 -1.63
C GLY A 247 -3.69 15.53 -1.14
N PHE A 248 -3.43 15.52 0.18
CA PHE A 248 -2.07 15.60 0.69
C PHE A 248 -1.30 14.33 0.40
N LEU A 249 -0.12 14.53 -0.16
CA LEU A 249 0.81 13.51 -0.56
C LEU A 249 1.91 13.38 0.50
N PHE A 250 2.29 12.14 0.77
CA PHE A 250 3.26 11.77 1.78
C PHE A 250 4.17 10.67 1.24
N SER A 251 5.38 10.60 1.79
CA SER A 251 6.34 9.56 1.45
C SER A 251 6.10 8.24 2.20
N SER A 252 5.30 8.28 3.28
CA SER A 252 5.07 7.19 4.22
C SER A 252 3.62 7.09 4.67
N ILE A 253 3.19 5.89 5.08
CA ILE A 253 1.81 5.66 5.57
C ILE A 253 1.67 6.27 6.96
N SER A 254 2.69 6.12 7.80
CA SER A 254 2.71 6.62 9.18
C SER A 254 2.53 8.13 9.25
N GLU A 255 3.24 8.87 8.39
CA GLU A 255 3.12 10.33 8.29
C GLU A 255 1.70 10.73 7.87
N ALA A 256 1.13 10.09 6.84
CA ALA A 256 -0.25 10.34 6.45
C ALA A 256 -1.24 10.08 7.60
N LEU A 257 -1.01 9.05 8.42
CA LEU A 257 -1.86 8.74 9.57
C LEU A 257 -1.73 9.75 10.71
N GLU A 258 -0.55 10.35 10.93
CA GLU A 258 -0.36 11.45 11.90
C GLU A 258 -1.14 12.71 11.52
N HIS A 259 -1.38 12.91 10.22
CA HIS A 259 -2.15 14.02 9.67
C HIS A 259 -3.64 13.68 9.46
N SER A 260 -4.06 12.44 9.68
CA SER A 260 -5.41 11.97 9.43
C SER A 260 -6.37 12.22 10.60
N VAL A 261 -7.61 12.58 10.29
CA VAL A 261 -8.72 12.70 11.25
C VAL A 261 -9.88 11.75 10.89
N SER A 262 -10.77 11.49 11.85
CA SER A 262 -11.94 10.62 11.66
C SER A 262 -12.73 11.00 10.39
N GLY A 263 -13.06 10.00 9.57
CA GLY A 263 -13.67 10.15 8.25
C GLY A 263 -12.67 10.28 7.09
N ASN A 264 -11.37 10.40 7.35
CA ASN A 264 -10.36 10.40 6.30
C ASN A 264 -10.13 9.01 5.70
N THR A 265 -9.84 9.00 4.39
CA THR A 265 -9.36 7.83 3.66
C THR A 265 -7.92 8.07 3.18
N VAL A 266 -6.99 7.22 3.60
CA VAL A 266 -5.60 7.19 3.17
C VAL A 266 -5.45 6.17 2.05
N LEU A 267 -5.04 6.61 0.87
CA LEU A 267 -4.71 5.79 -0.29
C LEU A 267 -3.22 5.50 -0.29
N VAL A 268 -2.85 4.25 -0.51
CA VAL A 268 -1.46 3.78 -0.50
C VAL A 268 -1.13 3.24 -1.89
N ALA A 269 -0.15 3.85 -2.54
CA ALA A 269 0.30 3.45 -3.86
C ALA A 269 1.19 2.20 -3.81
N TYR A 270 1.53 1.69 -4.99
CA TYR A 270 2.53 0.66 -5.18
C TYR A 270 3.92 1.30 -5.11
N LYS A 271 4.79 0.63 -4.36
CA LYS A 271 6.19 0.96 -4.19
C LYS A 271 6.95 -0.35 -4.28
N GLU A 272 7.95 -0.43 -5.15
CA GLU A 272 8.62 -1.70 -5.50
C GLU A 272 9.25 -2.36 -4.27
N GLU A 273 9.92 -1.57 -3.43
CA GLU A 273 10.50 -2.00 -2.15
C GLU A 273 9.48 -2.17 -1.03
N GLY A 274 8.24 -1.71 -1.23
CA GLY A 274 7.20 -1.63 -0.22
C GLY A 274 7.45 -0.56 0.85
N TYR A 275 6.62 -0.58 1.88
CA TYR A 275 6.69 0.32 3.03
C TYR A 275 7.31 -0.42 4.21
N ASN A 276 8.47 0.07 4.70
CA ASN A 276 9.14 -0.49 5.87
C ASN A 276 8.74 0.28 7.13
N GLU A 277 7.52 0.03 7.61
CA GLU A 277 6.88 0.85 8.64
C GLU A 277 5.99 -0.01 9.54
N ASN A 278 5.67 0.53 10.70
CA ASN A 278 4.57 0.04 11.52
C ASN A 278 3.51 1.13 11.63
N ILE A 279 2.24 0.75 11.55
CA ILE A 279 1.15 1.73 11.44
C ILE A 279 0.17 1.61 12.61
N ILE A 280 -0.26 2.77 13.12
CA ILE A 280 -1.34 2.91 14.10
C ILE A 280 -2.45 3.66 13.41
N ILE A 281 -3.56 2.99 13.10
CA ILE A 281 -4.67 3.63 12.39
C ILE A 281 -5.53 4.39 13.41
N PRO A 282 -5.69 5.72 13.28
CA PRO A 282 -6.51 6.50 14.21
C PRO A 282 -7.99 6.12 14.15
N GLU A 283 -8.75 6.58 15.16
CA GLU A 283 -10.19 6.33 15.24
C GLU A 283 -10.93 6.86 14.00
N GLY A 284 -11.77 6.03 13.39
CA GLY A 284 -12.58 6.41 12.22
C GLY A 284 -11.81 6.65 10.92
N VAL A 285 -10.52 6.31 10.84
CA VAL A 285 -9.70 6.45 9.63
C VAL A 285 -9.70 5.17 8.81
N THR A 286 -9.76 5.31 7.48
CA THR A 286 -9.69 4.20 6.53
C THR A 286 -8.35 4.21 5.79
N VAL A 287 -7.66 3.07 5.71
CA VAL A 287 -6.43 2.90 4.91
C VAL A 287 -6.71 1.91 3.79
N LYS A 288 -6.40 2.29 2.54
CA LYS A 288 -6.64 1.50 1.33
C LYS A 288 -5.35 1.33 0.53
N GLY A 289 -4.92 0.09 0.35
CA GLY A 289 -3.85 -0.27 -0.58
C GLY A 289 -4.38 -0.59 -1.98
N GLY A 290 -3.44 -0.74 -2.90
CA GLY A 290 -3.72 -1.18 -4.27
C GLY A 290 -3.59 -0.11 -5.34
N TYR A 291 -3.01 1.06 -5.07
CA TYR A 291 -3.06 2.19 -5.99
C TYR A 291 -1.81 2.31 -6.86
N SER A 292 -1.94 2.77 -8.10
CA SER A 292 -0.81 3.21 -8.92
C SER A 292 -0.25 4.53 -8.38
N ASN A 293 1.07 4.71 -8.43
CA ASN A 293 1.67 5.99 -8.05
C ASN A 293 1.44 7.09 -9.11
N ASP A 294 1.31 6.70 -10.38
CA ASP A 294 1.21 7.66 -11.49
C ASP A 294 -0.18 8.31 -11.61
N ASN A 295 -1.22 7.50 -11.41
CA ASN A 295 -2.59 7.88 -11.76
C ASN A 295 -3.62 7.48 -10.69
N TRP A 296 -3.19 6.93 -9.56
CA TRP A 296 -4.08 6.47 -8.49
C TRP A 296 -5.17 5.48 -8.97
N GLU A 297 -4.86 4.69 -10.01
CA GLU A 297 -5.67 3.54 -10.42
C GLU A 297 -5.61 2.47 -9.33
N ARG A 298 -6.77 1.99 -8.85
CA ARG A 298 -6.80 0.91 -7.86
C ARG A 298 -6.86 -0.47 -8.54
N ASN A 299 -5.82 -1.28 -8.34
CA ASN A 299 -5.78 -2.69 -8.76
C ASN A 299 -4.85 -3.49 -7.83
N LEU A 300 -5.42 -4.33 -6.95
CA LEU A 300 -4.64 -5.11 -5.98
C LEU A 300 -3.69 -6.15 -6.60
N GLN A 301 -3.91 -6.53 -7.86
CA GLN A 301 -3.06 -7.49 -8.56
C GLN A 301 -1.90 -6.81 -9.27
N LYS A 302 -2.16 -5.66 -9.90
CA LYS A 302 -1.17 -4.87 -10.65
C LYS A 302 -0.32 -3.99 -9.73
N TYR A 303 -0.92 -3.44 -8.67
CA TYR A 303 -0.31 -2.46 -7.77
C TYR A 303 -0.36 -2.91 -6.30
N PRO A 304 0.23 -4.06 -5.93
CA PRO A 304 0.17 -4.56 -4.56
C PRO A 304 0.92 -3.66 -3.57
N SER A 305 0.21 -3.04 -2.63
CA SER A 305 0.84 -2.24 -1.57
C SER A 305 1.35 -3.13 -0.43
N TYR A 306 2.67 -3.26 -0.30
CA TYR A 306 3.32 -4.11 0.70
C TYR A 306 3.75 -3.32 1.94
N ILE A 307 3.40 -3.81 3.12
CA ILE A 307 3.96 -3.33 4.40
C ILE A 307 4.86 -4.42 4.96
N SER A 308 6.09 -4.07 5.28
CA SER A 308 7.04 -4.93 5.98
C SER A 308 7.64 -4.20 7.16
N THR A 309 8.16 -4.95 8.14
CA THR A 309 8.91 -4.38 9.26
C THR A 309 9.86 -5.42 9.81
N ARG A 310 11.00 -4.97 10.37
CA ARG A 310 11.91 -5.81 11.14
C ARG A 310 11.72 -5.67 12.66
N GLU A 311 11.10 -4.58 13.10
CA GLU A 311 10.88 -4.26 14.51
C GLU A 311 9.42 -3.86 14.68
N GLY A 312 8.58 -4.72 15.26
CA GLY A 312 7.17 -4.42 15.49
C GLY A 312 6.97 -3.36 16.56
N ILE A 313 5.84 -2.67 16.57
CA ILE A 313 5.53 -1.73 17.67
C ILE A 313 5.27 -2.54 18.93
N SER A 314 6.04 -2.26 19.98
CA SER A 314 5.79 -2.80 21.32
C SER A 314 4.79 -1.89 22.05
N VAL A 315 3.51 -2.29 22.10
CA VAL A 315 2.46 -1.53 22.80
C VAL A 315 2.17 -2.18 24.15
N GLY A 316 3.12 -2.05 25.07
CA GLY A 316 3.03 -2.66 26.41
C GLY A 316 3.00 -4.19 26.39
N ASN A 317 3.26 -4.82 27.55
CA ASN A 317 3.19 -6.28 27.74
C ASN A 317 3.92 -7.16 26.70
N ASN A 318 5.00 -6.68 26.06
CA ASN A 318 5.74 -7.38 25.00
C ASN A 318 4.89 -7.78 23.78
N ILE A 319 3.80 -7.08 23.50
CA ILE A 319 2.98 -7.31 22.30
C ILE A 319 3.61 -6.59 21.13
N THR A 320 4.09 -7.34 20.13
CA THR A 320 4.59 -6.79 18.85
C THR A 320 3.55 -6.99 17.76
N ALA A 321 3.22 -5.91 17.05
CA ALA A 321 2.39 -5.97 15.84
C ALA A 321 2.86 -4.97 14.76
N VAL A 322 2.49 -5.23 13.50
CA VAL A 322 2.73 -4.33 12.37
C VAL A 322 1.65 -3.25 12.29
N VAL A 323 0.39 -3.64 12.53
CA VAL A 323 -0.78 -2.75 12.47
C VAL A 323 -1.52 -2.76 13.80
N PHE A 324 -1.74 -1.58 14.36
CA PHE A 324 -2.65 -1.35 15.48
C PHE A 324 -3.91 -0.63 15.01
N MET A 325 -5.08 -1.16 15.37
CA MET A 325 -6.38 -0.61 14.97
C MET A 325 -7.11 0.04 16.16
N ASN A 326 -7.65 1.24 15.96
CA ASN A 326 -8.56 1.91 16.88
C ASN A 326 -10.03 1.76 16.43
N SER A 327 -10.99 2.16 17.28
CA SER A 327 -12.42 2.03 16.97
C SER A 327 -12.80 2.71 15.64
N GLY A 328 -13.76 2.14 14.91
CA GLY A 328 -14.25 2.66 13.63
C GLY A 328 -13.21 2.67 12.50
N SER A 329 -12.00 2.14 12.70
CA SER A 329 -10.95 2.15 11.69
C SER A 329 -11.11 1.02 10.67
N THR A 330 -10.63 1.26 9.44
CA THR A 330 -10.69 0.29 8.34
C THR A 330 -9.32 0.09 7.71
N ILE A 331 -8.98 -1.16 7.41
CA ILE A 331 -7.83 -1.55 6.61
C ILE A 331 -8.26 -2.42 5.43
N ASP A 332 -7.97 -1.98 4.21
CA ASP A 332 -8.44 -2.58 2.96
C ASP A 332 -7.33 -2.75 1.93
N GLY A 333 -7.06 -3.98 1.49
CA GLY A 333 -6.23 -4.23 0.31
C GLY A 333 -4.72 -4.04 0.50
N LEU A 334 -4.20 -4.31 1.70
CA LEU A 334 -2.75 -4.28 1.98
C LEU A 334 -2.16 -5.69 2.06
N ASN A 335 -0.91 -5.82 1.63
CA ASN A 335 -0.10 -7.03 1.81
C ASN A 335 0.87 -6.86 2.97
N ILE A 336 0.55 -7.43 4.13
CA ILE A 336 1.34 -7.31 5.35
C ILE A 336 2.29 -8.51 5.47
N ASN A 337 3.59 -8.23 5.40
CA ASN A 337 4.67 -9.17 5.67
C ASN A 337 5.24 -8.90 7.06
N ALA A 338 4.80 -9.70 8.03
CA ALA A 338 5.13 -9.53 9.44
C ALA A 338 6.19 -10.55 9.89
N LYS A 339 7.24 -10.73 9.09
CA LYS A 339 8.34 -11.65 9.39
C LYS A 339 8.96 -11.30 10.75
N ASP A 340 9.16 -12.32 11.59
CA ASP A 340 9.74 -12.20 12.93
C ASP A 340 8.89 -11.40 13.95
N ILE A 341 7.65 -11.04 13.59
CA ILE A 341 6.68 -10.39 14.47
C ILE A 341 5.61 -11.38 14.95
N ILE A 342 5.13 -11.20 16.19
CA ILE A 342 4.09 -12.06 16.76
C ILE A 342 2.76 -11.80 16.05
N ASN A 343 2.30 -10.55 15.96
CA ASN A 343 1.00 -10.24 15.37
C ASN A 343 1.12 -9.44 14.06
N GLY A 344 0.29 -9.75 13.07
CA GLY A 344 0.18 -8.90 11.88
C GLY A 344 -0.65 -7.65 12.19
N ILE A 345 -1.93 -7.87 12.47
CA ILE A 345 -2.91 -6.88 12.92
C ILE A 345 -3.30 -7.22 14.35
N TYR A 346 -3.27 -6.21 15.21
CA TYR A 346 -3.68 -6.30 16.60
C TYR A 346 -4.73 -5.24 16.94
N ALA A 347 -5.78 -5.64 17.64
CA ALA A 347 -6.74 -4.72 18.23
C ALA A 347 -7.24 -5.22 19.58
N LYS A 348 -7.40 -4.31 20.54
CA LYS A 348 -7.86 -4.64 21.89
C LYS A 348 -8.77 -3.55 22.43
N ASP A 349 -9.90 -3.98 23.00
CA ASP A 349 -10.90 -3.09 23.62
C ASP A 349 -11.43 -2.01 22.64
N VAL A 350 -11.60 -2.37 21.35
CA VAL A 350 -12.07 -1.46 20.28
C VAL A 350 -13.36 -1.96 19.62
N SER A 351 -14.13 -1.04 19.03
CA SER A 351 -15.39 -1.38 18.36
C SER A 351 -15.41 -0.95 16.90
N ASP A 352 -16.13 -1.72 16.09
CA ASP A 352 -16.54 -1.43 14.73
C ASP A 352 -15.36 -1.27 13.76
N ILE A 353 -14.33 -2.11 13.93
CA ILE A 353 -13.20 -2.16 13.01
C ILE A 353 -13.50 -3.02 11.78
N THR A 354 -12.93 -2.66 10.63
CA THR A 354 -13.08 -3.42 9.39
C THR A 354 -11.73 -3.85 8.84
N ILE A 355 -11.55 -5.16 8.63
CA ILE A 355 -10.34 -5.76 8.04
C ILE A 355 -10.78 -6.48 6.77
N LYS A 356 -10.46 -5.94 5.59
CA LYS A 356 -10.92 -6.54 4.33
C LYS A 356 -9.88 -6.60 3.20
N ASN A 357 -10.00 -7.61 2.34
CA ASN A 357 -9.14 -7.79 1.16
C ASN A 357 -7.62 -7.81 1.42
N ASN A 358 -7.17 -8.06 2.66
CA ASN A 358 -5.75 -8.04 2.99
C ASN A 358 -5.09 -9.39 2.74
N GLY A 359 -3.82 -9.36 2.33
CA GLY A 359 -2.91 -10.49 2.36
C GLY A 359 -2.01 -10.39 3.59
N ILE A 360 -2.05 -11.35 4.51
CA ILE A 360 -1.23 -11.28 5.74
C ILE A 360 -0.41 -12.55 5.86
N SER A 361 0.91 -12.42 6.00
CA SER A 361 1.80 -13.56 6.03
C SER A 361 3.02 -13.39 6.95
N LEU A 362 3.69 -14.50 7.21
CA LEU A 362 5.00 -14.59 7.86
C LEU A 362 5.07 -14.18 9.35
N CYS A 363 3.93 -14.05 10.04
CA CYS A 363 3.84 -13.89 11.50
C CYS A 363 3.16 -15.08 12.19
N ASP A 364 3.29 -15.17 13.51
CA ASP A 364 2.63 -16.19 14.33
C ASP A 364 1.11 -16.03 14.32
N ASN A 365 0.63 -14.82 14.58
CA ASN A 365 -0.77 -14.45 14.74
C ASN A 365 -1.16 -13.30 13.81
N PRO A 366 -1.37 -13.54 12.51
CA PRO A 366 -1.76 -12.51 11.54
C PRO A 366 -2.90 -11.58 11.96
N ILE A 367 -3.94 -12.09 12.63
CA ILE A 367 -5.04 -11.28 13.14
C ILE A 367 -5.31 -11.71 14.59
N TYR A 368 -5.11 -10.79 15.53
CA TYR A 368 -5.40 -10.98 16.94
C TYR A 368 -6.32 -9.88 17.45
N LEU A 369 -7.53 -10.25 17.88
CA LEU A 369 -8.53 -9.32 18.43
C LEU A 369 -8.93 -9.74 19.85
N GLU A 370 -8.89 -8.79 20.78
CA GLU A 370 -9.30 -8.99 22.18
C GLU A 370 -10.40 -8.01 22.57
N ASN A 371 -11.50 -8.49 23.16
CA ASN A 371 -12.64 -7.69 23.62
C ASN A 371 -13.16 -6.67 22.58
N SER A 372 -13.17 -7.07 21.31
CA SER A 372 -13.44 -6.16 20.19
C SER A 372 -14.65 -6.58 19.36
N THR A 373 -15.22 -5.65 18.58
CA THR A 373 -16.22 -5.93 17.53
C THR A 373 -15.60 -5.65 16.15
N ALA A 374 -15.76 -6.57 15.20
CA ALA A 374 -15.06 -6.47 13.91
C ALA A 374 -15.82 -7.08 12.73
N THR A 375 -15.63 -6.50 11.55
CA THR A 375 -15.96 -7.10 10.26
C THR A 375 -14.68 -7.57 9.57
N ILE A 376 -14.51 -8.88 9.40
CA ILE A 376 -13.34 -9.51 8.77
C ILE A 376 -13.81 -10.17 7.47
N LEU A 377 -13.49 -9.57 6.33
CA LEU A 377 -14.07 -9.94 5.03
C LEU A 377 -12.98 -10.17 3.97
N GLN A 378 -13.03 -11.30 3.26
CA GLN A 378 -12.20 -11.50 2.05
C GLN A 378 -10.68 -11.39 2.27
N ASN A 379 -10.17 -11.75 3.45
CA ASN A 379 -8.72 -11.75 3.71
C ASN A 379 -8.09 -13.09 3.31
N SER A 380 -6.80 -13.06 2.96
CA SER A 380 -5.98 -14.25 2.75
C SER A 380 -4.82 -14.26 3.74
N VAL A 381 -4.86 -15.22 4.65
CA VAL A 381 -3.98 -15.26 5.81
C VAL A 381 -3.13 -16.53 5.81
N THR A 382 -1.84 -16.36 6.02
CA THR A 382 -0.85 -17.44 6.13
C THR A 382 -0.03 -17.26 7.41
N ALA A 383 -0.35 -18.02 8.44
CA ALA A 383 0.24 -17.93 9.77
C ALA A 383 1.36 -18.96 10.01
N ASN A 384 2.26 -18.62 10.93
CA ASN A 384 3.16 -19.57 11.57
C ASN A 384 2.52 -20.21 12.81
N GLN A 385 1.43 -19.68 13.38
CA GLN A 385 0.67 -20.33 14.45
C GLN A 385 -0.84 -20.20 14.19
N HIS A 386 -1.49 -19.20 14.78
CA HIS A 386 -2.93 -18.96 14.69
C HIS A 386 -3.22 -17.94 13.58
N SER A 387 -3.88 -18.32 12.49
CA SER A 387 -4.29 -17.34 11.45
C SER A 387 -5.34 -16.34 11.94
N LEU A 388 -6.14 -16.72 12.95
CA LEU A 388 -7.08 -15.82 13.59
C LEU A 388 -7.23 -16.18 15.07
N VAL A 389 -7.09 -15.18 15.93
CA VAL A 389 -7.42 -15.28 17.36
C VAL A 389 -8.47 -14.23 17.70
N LEU A 390 -9.59 -14.68 18.23
CA LEU A 390 -10.66 -13.85 18.77
C LEU A 390 -10.84 -14.20 20.25
N ALA A 391 -10.52 -13.28 21.16
CA ALA A 391 -10.62 -13.48 22.60
C ALA A 391 -11.61 -12.48 23.22
N GLY A 392 -12.71 -12.95 23.78
CA GLY A 392 -13.72 -12.08 24.42
C GLY A 392 -14.47 -11.17 23.43
N THR A 393 -14.37 -11.41 22.12
CA THR A 393 -14.99 -10.59 21.08
C THR A 393 -16.49 -10.83 20.98
N ALA A 394 -17.26 -9.80 20.63
CA ALA A 394 -18.70 -9.92 20.45
C ALA A 394 -19.20 -9.28 19.15
N LYS A 395 -20.34 -9.76 18.62
CA LYS A 395 -21.02 -9.18 17.45
C LYS A 395 -20.15 -9.08 16.18
N SER A 396 -19.08 -9.87 16.09
CA SER A 396 -18.18 -9.83 14.93
C SER A 396 -18.70 -10.68 13.78
N VAL A 397 -18.44 -10.21 12.57
CA VAL A 397 -18.81 -10.87 11.31
C VAL A 397 -17.53 -11.26 10.57
N ILE A 398 -17.32 -12.56 10.38
CA ILE A 398 -16.14 -13.12 9.72
C ILE A 398 -16.59 -13.91 8.50
N LYS A 399 -16.40 -13.34 7.31
CA LYS A 399 -16.94 -13.89 6.06
C LYS A 399 -15.91 -14.00 4.95
N ARG A 400 -16.00 -15.08 4.16
CA ARG A 400 -15.27 -15.22 2.89
C ARG A 400 -13.73 -15.16 3.01
N ASN A 401 -13.14 -15.55 4.14
CA ASN A 401 -11.69 -15.50 4.34
C ASN A 401 -10.99 -16.84 4.02
N ARG A 402 -9.68 -16.78 3.74
CA ARG A 402 -8.77 -17.93 3.70
C ARG A 402 -7.82 -17.88 4.89
N PHE A 403 -7.87 -18.93 5.70
CA PHE A 403 -7.09 -19.10 6.92
C PHE A 403 -6.18 -20.32 6.77
N HIS A 404 -4.87 -20.09 6.63
CA HIS A 404 -3.89 -21.15 6.49
C HIS A 404 -2.83 -21.05 7.59
N SER A 405 -2.47 -22.19 8.19
CA SER A 405 -1.35 -22.30 9.13
C SER A 405 -0.25 -23.20 8.55
N LYS A 406 1.01 -22.73 8.58
CA LYS A 406 2.18 -23.47 8.08
C LYS A 406 2.72 -24.51 9.06
N THR A 407 2.38 -24.44 10.35
CA THR A 407 3.07 -25.20 11.39
C THR A 407 2.40 -26.50 11.80
N TYR A 408 3.26 -27.42 12.25
CA TYR A 408 2.94 -28.67 12.96
C TYR A 408 3.09 -28.52 14.49
N LEU A 409 3.18 -27.28 14.98
CA LEU A 409 3.10 -26.98 16.41
C LEU A 409 1.67 -27.34 16.84
N LEU A 410 1.52 -27.99 17.99
CA LEU A 410 0.24 -28.53 18.52
C LEU A 410 -0.77 -27.41 18.88
N LYS A 411 -1.07 -26.51 17.94
CA LYS A 411 -1.82 -25.25 18.06
C LYS A 411 -2.94 -25.16 17.03
N GLU A 412 -4.00 -24.48 17.41
CA GLU A 412 -5.19 -24.22 16.61
C GLU A 412 -4.87 -23.23 15.48
N ASN A 413 -5.43 -23.42 14.29
CA ASN A 413 -5.29 -22.45 13.20
C ASN A 413 -6.21 -21.24 13.45
N VAL A 414 -7.50 -21.47 13.70
CA VAL A 414 -8.44 -20.45 14.14
C VAL A 414 -8.88 -20.73 15.58
N LEU A 415 -8.70 -19.76 16.46
CA LEU A 415 -9.13 -19.82 17.87
C LEU A 415 -10.15 -18.73 18.16
N ILE A 416 -11.34 -19.12 18.61
CA ILE A 416 -12.37 -18.20 19.11
C ILE A 416 -12.69 -18.59 20.55
N SER A 417 -12.28 -17.76 21.50
CA SER A 417 -12.48 -17.97 22.93
C SER A 417 -13.35 -16.87 23.54
N ALA A 418 -14.29 -17.27 24.40
CA ALA A 418 -15.24 -16.38 25.06
C ALA A 418 -16.03 -15.47 24.08
N GLY A 419 -16.33 -15.97 22.88
CA GLY A 419 -17.05 -15.22 21.85
C GLY A 419 -18.57 -15.16 22.06
N ALA A 420 -19.22 -14.07 21.66
CA ALA A 420 -20.67 -13.91 21.72
C ALA A 420 -21.27 -13.26 20.45
N ASN A 421 -22.38 -13.77 19.93
CA ASN A 421 -23.04 -13.21 18.73
C ASN A 421 -22.12 -13.16 17.49
N ILE A 422 -21.26 -14.18 17.32
CA ILE A 422 -20.34 -14.25 16.18
C ILE A 422 -21.05 -14.85 14.98
N THR A 423 -20.90 -14.23 13.81
CA THR A 423 -21.27 -14.83 12.52
C THR A 423 -20.01 -15.21 11.76
N PHE A 424 -19.74 -16.50 11.62
CA PHE A 424 -18.56 -17.04 10.95
C PHE A 424 -18.99 -17.87 9.74
N ALA A 425 -18.97 -17.27 8.55
CA ALA A 425 -19.57 -17.88 7.36
C ALA A 425 -18.67 -17.90 6.11
N ASN A 426 -18.76 -18.96 5.31
CA ASN A 426 -18.05 -19.07 4.04
C ASN A 426 -16.52 -18.92 4.19
N ASN A 427 -15.91 -19.41 5.26
CA ASN A 427 -14.45 -19.34 5.43
C ASN A 427 -13.78 -20.67 5.06
N HIS A 428 -12.60 -20.59 4.45
CA HIS A 428 -11.76 -21.75 4.16
C HIS A 428 -10.60 -21.81 5.16
N ILE A 429 -10.62 -22.82 6.02
CA ILE A 429 -9.63 -23.07 7.07
C ILE A 429 -8.84 -24.32 6.71
N SER A 430 -7.52 -24.18 6.57
CA SER A 430 -6.64 -25.27 6.16
C SER A 430 -5.40 -25.39 7.04
N SER A 431 -5.03 -26.63 7.36
CA SER A 431 -3.89 -26.97 8.22
C SER A 431 -4.04 -26.50 9.67
N GLY A 432 -2.96 -26.64 10.47
CA GLY A 432 -2.93 -26.49 11.92
C GLY A 432 -3.03 -27.84 12.65
N TYR A 433 -2.82 -27.81 13.97
CA TYR A 433 -3.10 -28.99 14.80
C TYR A 433 -4.60 -29.21 14.93
N THR A 434 -5.33 -28.14 15.25
CA THR A 434 -6.78 -28.05 15.12
C THR A 434 -7.09 -27.01 14.04
N ALA A 435 -7.98 -27.28 13.08
CA ALA A 435 -8.33 -26.25 12.11
C ALA A 435 -9.18 -25.13 12.75
N LEU A 436 -10.30 -25.47 13.39
CA LEU A 436 -11.17 -24.51 14.09
C LEU A 436 -11.38 -24.91 15.55
N SER A 437 -11.05 -24.02 16.49
CA SER A 437 -11.32 -24.20 17.92
C SER A 437 -12.26 -23.12 18.45
N LEU A 438 -13.36 -23.56 19.08
CA LEU A 438 -14.38 -22.73 19.69
C LEU A 438 -14.44 -23.02 21.19
N GLU A 439 -14.18 -22.02 22.02
CA GLU A 439 -14.13 -22.18 23.47
C GLU A 439 -15.07 -21.20 24.16
N SER A 440 -16.01 -21.72 24.96
CA SER A 440 -16.99 -20.91 25.71
C SER A 440 -17.76 -19.92 24.82
N ILE A 441 -18.19 -20.38 23.65
CA ILE A 441 -18.89 -19.56 22.66
C ILE A 441 -20.39 -19.48 22.96
N SER A 442 -21.00 -18.30 22.74
CA SER A 442 -22.41 -18.05 23.01
C SER A 442 -23.17 -17.42 21.84
N ASN A 443 -24.42 -17.84 21.61
CA ASN A 443 -25.36 -17.28 20.63
C ASN A 443 -24.73 -16.99 19.25
N SER A 444 -23.98 -17.95 18.70
CA SER A 444 -23.14 -17.72 17.52
C SER A 444 -23.49 -18.68 16.38
N THR A 445 -23.26 -18.24 15.15
CA THR A 445 -23.59 -18.97 13.92
C THR A 445 -22.33 -19.25 13.11
N PHE A 446 -22.16 -20.53 12.74
CA PHE A 446 -21.05 -21.04 11.93
C PHE A 446 -21.61 -21.79 10.73
N SER A 447 -21.53 -21.20 9.55
CA SER A 447 -22.16 -21.78 8.35
C SER A 447 -21.29 -21.77 7.10
N HIS A 448 -21.47 -22.75 6.22
CA HIS A 448 -20.81 -22.78 4.91
C HIS A 448 -19.27 -22.75 4.96
N ASN A 449 -18.65 -23.14 6.07
CA ASN A 449 -17.19 -23.14 6.21
C ASN A 449 -16.59 -24.46 5.73
N VAL A 450 -15.30 -24.44 5.41
CA VAL A 450 -14.52 -25.63 5.12
C VAL A 450 -13.36 -25.73 6.12
N ALA A 451 -13.24 -26.86 6.83
CA ALA A 451 -12.12 -27.18 7.70
C ALA A 451 -11.38 -28.42 7.18
N THR A 452 -10.10 -28.27 6.83
CA THR A 452 -9.34 -29.34 6.18
C THR A 452 -7.87 -29.43 6.56
N LYS A 453 -7.30 -30.64 6.42
CA LYS A 453 -5.87 -30.92 6.61
C LYS A 453 -5.33 -30.63 8.00
N ALA A 454 -6.19 -30.62 9.02
CA ALA A 454 -5.75 -30.53 10.40
C ALA A 454 -5.08 -31.84 10.84
N GLN A 455 -3.98 -31.72 11.58
CA GLN A 455 -3.19 -32.86 12.07
C GLN A 455 -3.91 -33.64 13.17
N ASN A 456 -4.78 -32.98 13.92
CA ASN A 456 -5.58 -33.57 14.98
C ASN A 456 -7.08 -33.33 14.77
N PHE A 457 -7.64 -32.19 15.16
CA PHE A 457 -9.08 -31.96 15.05
C PHE A 457 -9.42 -31.04 13.86
N GLY A 458 -10.39 -31.41 13.03
CA GLY A 458 -10.97 -30.50 12.06
C GLY A 458 -11.70 -29.35 12.78
N VAL A 459 -12.59 -29.71 13.71
CA VAL A 459 -13.28 -28.75 14.58
C VAL A 459 -13.27 -29.26 16.02
N TYR A 460 -12.92 -28.37 16.94
CA TYR A 460 -12.99 -28.58 18.39
C TYR A 460 -13.92 -27.54 19.00
N VAL A 461 -14.91 -27.98 19.77
CA VAL A 461 -15.84 -27.07 20.46
C VAL A 461 -15.90 -27.43 21.94
N SER A 462 -15.72 -26.44 22.82
CA SER A 462 -15.80 -26.62 24.27
C SER A 462 -16.77 -25.64 24.94
N ASN A 463 -17.61 -26.17 25.84
CA ASN A 463 -18.61 -25.43 26.60
C ASN A 463 -19.48 -24.46 25.76
N PRO A 464 -20.09 -24.91 24.63
CA PRO A 464 -20.91 -24.03 23.82
C PRO A 464 -22.25 -23.71 24.52
N SER A 465 -22.79 -22.53 24.25
CA SER A 465 -24.14 -22.12 24.65
C SER A 465 -24.84 -21.52 23.43
N GLN A 466 -25.96 -22.10 22.98
CA GLN A 466 -26.70 -21.60 21.81
C GLN A 466 -25.82 -21.45 20.55
N LEU A 467 -25.15 -22.53 20.13
CA LEU A 467 -24.33 -22.56 18.93
C LEU A 467 -25.14 -23.12 17.75
N SER A 468 -25.19 -22.41 16.62
CA SER A 468 -25.73 -22.93 15.36
C SER A 468 -24.58 -23.26 14.40
N PHE A 469 -24.44 -24.51 14.00
CA PHE A 469 -23.35 -24.99 13.14
C PHE A 469 -23.90 -25.82 11.98
N PHE A 470 -23.98 -25.25 10.78
CA PHE A 470 -24.65 -25.90 9.64
C PHE A 470 -24.04 -25.65 8.26
N ASN A 471 -24.33 -26.53 7.29
CA ASN A 471 -23.85 -26.42 5.91
C ASN A 471 -22.31 -26.38 5.76
N ASN A 472 -21.55 -26.86 6.75
CA ASN A 472 -20.08 -26.87 6.71
C ASN A 472 -19.52 -28.16 6.11
N ILE A 473 -18.28 -28.12 5.61
CA ILE A 473 -17.52 -29.29 5.15
C ILE A 473 -16.30 -29.50 6.06
N ILE A 474 -16.13 -30.70 6.56
CA ILE A 474 -15.02 -31.10 7.43
C ILE A 474 -14.35 -32.32 6.81
N VAL A 475 -13.14 -32.12 6.27
CA VAL A 475 -12.57 -33.07 5.31
C VAL A 475 -11.05 -33.20 5.41
N GLN A 476 -10.52 -34.41 5.24
CA GLN A 476 -9.06 -34.68 5.28
C GLN A 476 -8.38 -34.28 6.60
N ASN A 477 -9.06 -34.46 7.74
CA ASN A 477 -8.48 -34.26 9.06
C ASN A 477 -8.21 -35.61 9.75
N ASN A 478 -7.43 -35.62 10.82
CA ASN A 478 -7.27 -36.84 11.63
C ASN A 478 -8.60 -37.18 12.33
N ILE A 479 -9.16 -36.28 13.15
CA ILE A 479 -10.48 -36.38 13.75
C ILE A 479 -11.36 -35.27 13.16
N GLY A 480 -12.55 -35.61 12.66
CA GLY A 480 -13.43 -34.64 12.00
C GLY A 480 -13.91 -33.53 12.95
N PHE A 481 -14.73 -33.88 13.93
CA PHE A 481 -15.40 -32.92 14.80
C PHE A 481 -15.44 -33.46 16.24
N ILE A 482 -15.11 -32.64 17.22
CA ILE A 482 -15.27 -32.97 18.63
C ILE A 482 -16.04 -31.87 19.37
N LEU A 483 -16.84 -32.31 20.32
CA LEU A 483 -17.60 -31.46 21.22
C LEU A 483 -17.33 -31.91 22.65
N ASN A 484 -16.93 -30.98 23.50
CA ASN A 484 -16.56 -31.23 24.88
C ASN A 484 -17.35 -30.28 25.80
N SER A 485 -17.93 -30.77 26.89
CA SER A 485 -18.59 -29.91 27.89
C SER A 485 -18.25 -30.35 29.30
N SER A 486 -18.14 -29.35 30.17
CA SER A 486 -17.91 -29.49 31.60
C SER A 486 -19.21 -29.70 32.39
N PHE A 487 -20.38 -29.42 31.79
CA PHE A 487 -21.68 -29.41 32.48
C PHE A 487 -22.74 -30.26 31.74
N PRO A 488 -23.44 -31.17 32.44
CA PRO A 488 -24.58 -31.90 31.87
C PRO A 488 -25.70 -30.92 31.45
N GLY A 489 -25.99 -30.82 30.15
CA GLY A 489 -27.11 -30.03 29.61
C GLY A 489 -26.74 -28.85 28.70
N ASP A 490 -25.47 -28.44 28.65
CA ASP A 490 -24.99 -27.36 27.75
C ASP A 490 -25.35 -27.60 26.28
N PHE A 491 -25.44 -28.88 25.91
CA PHE A 491 -25.73 -29.34 24.56
C PHE A 491 -27.18 -29.15 24.10
N ALA A 492 -28.14 -28.96 25.00
CA ALA A 492 -29.56 -28.88 24.64
C ALA A 492 -29.89 -27.67 23.74
N SER A 493 -28.97 -26.70 23.65
CA SER A 493 -29.11 -25.48 22.87
C SER A 493 -28.22 -25.41 21.63
N THR A 494 -27.38 -26.43 21.38
CA THR A 494 -26.47 -26.45 20.22
C THR A 494 -27.10 -27.20 19.05
N ASP A 495 -27.20 -26.54 17.90
CA ASP A 495 -27.78 -27.09 16.67
C ASP A 495 -26.69 -27.43 15.65
N LEU A 496 -26.49 -28.72 15.38
CA LEU A 496 -25.51 -29.25 14.42
C LEU A 496 -26.27 -29.92 13.26
N ARG A 497 -26.46 -29.25 12.12
CA ARG A 497 -27.25 -29.80 10.99
C ARG A 497 -26.58 -29.63 9.65
N TYR A 498 -26.86 -30.52 8.70
CA TYR A 498 -26.47 -30.37 7.29
C TYR A 498 -24.96 -30.16 7.07
N ASN A 499 -24.11 -30.76 7.92
CA ASN A 499 -22.66 -30.71 7.75
C ASN A 499 -22.17 -31.99 7.04
N LEU A 500 -21.16 -31.86 6.19
CA LEU A 500 -20.48 -32.98 5.55
C LEU A 500 -19.18 -33.32 6.29
N LEU A 501 -19.04 -34.56 6.74
CA LEU A 501 -17.79 -35.11 7.27
C LEU A 501 -17.29 -36.22 6.33
N VAL A 502 -16.12 -36.06 5.70
CA VAL A 502 -15.62 -37.04 4.72
C VAL A 502 -14.09 -37.12 4.68
N ASN A 503 -13.52 -38.28 4.34
CA ASN A 503 -12.07 -38.50 4.29
C ASN A 503 -11.32 -38.08 5.57
N ASN A 504 -11.97 -38.15 6.75
CA ASN A 504 -11.27 -37.99 8.03
C ASN A 504 -10.82 -39.38 8.53
N ILE A 505 -9.68 -39.48 9.21
CA ILE A 505 -9.19 -40.79 9.72
C ILE A 505 -10.19 -41.36 10.73
N PHE A 506 -10.74 -40.51 11.59
CA PHE A 506 -11.80 -40.82 12.54
C PHE A 506 -12.97 -39.85 12.37
N GLY A 507 -14.19 -40.41 12.29
CA GLY A 507 -15.41 -39.64 12.07
C GLY A 507 -16.09 -39.09 13.34
N HIS A 508 -15.70 -39.52 14.55
CA HIS A 508 -16.59 -39.45 15.71
C HIS A 508 -16.56 -38.15 16.52
N VAL A 509 -17.80 -37.79 16.89
CA VAL A 509 -18.27 -37.01 18.03
C VAL A 509 -18.34 -37.95 19.25
N ILE A 510 -17.62 -37.63 20.33
CA ILE A 510 -17.79 -38.28 21.63
C ILE A 510 -18.83 -37.44 22.41
N ASP A 511 -19.83 -38.09 23.01
CA ASP A 511 -20.77 -37.57 24.03
C ASP A 511 -22.12 -36.90 23.66
N ILE A 512 -22.64 -36.99 22.42
CA ILE A 512 -24.07 -36.67 22.17
C ILE A 512 -24.72 -37.70 21.26
N GLY A 513 -25.92 -38.16 21.64
CA GLY A 513 -26.85 -38.83 20.74
C GLY A 513 -27.29 -37.86 19.65
N ILE A 514 -26.56 -37.85 18.52
CA ILE A 514 -26.96 -37.11 17.32
C ILE A 514 -28.22 -37.79 16.78
N ASP A 515 -29.31 -37.03 16.69
CA ASP A 515 -30.51 -37.50 16.02
C ASP A 515 -30.17 -37.78 14.55
N ASN A 516 -30.38 -39.02 14.10
CA ASN A 516 -29.93 -39.57 12.81
C ASN A 516 -30.56 -38.87 11.57
N SER A 517 -31.33 -37.79 11.76
CA SER A 517 -31.97 -37.00 10.70
C SER A 517 -31.15 -35.79 10.22
N ASN A 518 -30.09 -35.39 10.92
CA ASN A 518 -29.47 -34.05 10.75
C ASN A 518 -28.06 -34.03 10.16
N ILE A 519 -27.47 -35.18 9.84
CA ILE A 519 -26.21 -35.28 9.08
C ILE A 519 -26.54 -36.03 7.81
N LEU A 520 -26.38 -35.41 6.65
CA LEU A 520 -26.54 -36.09 5.36
C LEU A 520 -25.39 -37.11 5.24
N ASN A 521 -25.66 -38.33 5.73
CA ASN A 521 -24.81 -39.51 5.81
C ASN A 521 -23.64 -39.43 6.81
N SER A 522 -23.87 -39.96 8.02
CA SER A 522 -22.81 -40.50 8.87
C SER A 522 -22.17 -41.74 8.21
N LEU A 523 -21.22 -41.53 7.29
CA LEU A 523 -20.39 -42.62 6.76
C LEU A 523 -18.93 -42.15 6.71
N SER A 524 -18.21 -42.46 7.78
CA SER A 524 -16.74 -42.47 7.85
C SER A 524 -16.06 -43.42 6.85
N ASP A 525 -16.77 -43.95 5.86
CA ASP A 525 -16.36 -45.11 5.05
C ASP A 525 -16.06 -44.78 3.58
N PHE A 526 -16.26 -43.54 3.13
CA PHE A 526 -15.87 -43.12 1.79
C PHE A 526 -14.46 -42.51 1.81
N ILE A 527 -13.47 -43.36 1.58
CA ILE A 527 -12.16 -42.92 1.07
C ILE A 527 -12.33 -42.73 -0.44
N TRP A 528 -12.28 -41.50 -0.95
CA TRP A 528 -12.27 -41.28 -2.41
C TRP A 528 -10.88 -41.52 -2.96
N GLU A 529 -10.50 -42.78 -3.08
CA GLU A 529 -9.17 -43.12 -3.62
C GLU A 529 -9.09 -42.91 -5.15
N HIS A 530 -10.21 -42.86 -5.89
CA HIS A 530 -10.17 -42.96 -7.36
C HIS A 530 -11.04 -41.92 -8.15
N ALA A 531 -12.02 -41.25 -7.56
CA ALA A 531 -12.71 -40.08 -8.16
C ALA A 531 -13.49 -39.27 -7.09
N ASN A 532 -13.33 -37.94 -7.07
CA ASN A 532 -14.07 -37.05 -6.16
C ASN A 532 -15.48 -36.76 -6.70
N PRO A 533 -16.57 -37.19 -6.04
CA PRO A 533 -17.93 -36.99 -6.51
C PRO A 533 -18.47 -35.57 -6.21
N TYR A 534 -17.95 -34.88 -5.20
CA TYR A 534 -18.57 -33.65 -4.71
C TYR A 534 -17.94 -32.37 -5.27
N PHE A 535 -16.64 -32.36 -5.52
CA PHE A 535 -15.93 -31.14 -5.94
C PHE A 535 -15.30 -31.32 -7.31
N ASN A 536 -15.47 -30.33 -8.19
CA ASN A 536 -14.69 -30.26 -9.43
C ASN A 536 -13.24 -29.84 -9.15
N ASN A 537 -13.00 -29.13 -8.05
CA ASN A 537 -11.70 -28.69 -7.58
C ASN A 537 -11.59 -28.78 -6.06
N VAL A 538 -10.76 -29.69 -5.57
CA VAL A 538 -10.53 -29.93 -4.14
C VAL A 538 -9.68 -28.87 -3.44
N LYS A 539 -8.99 -28.01 -4.18
CA LYS A 539 -8.22 -26.90 -3.59
C LYS A 539 -9.11 -25.71 -3.27
N THR A 540 -10.11 -25.47 -4.10
CA THR A 540 -11.04 -24.34 -3.95
C THR A 540 -12.38 -24.74 -3.34
N PHE A 541 -12.66 -26.05 -3.20
CA PHE A 541 -13.94 -26.60 -2.73
C PHE A 541 -15.14 -26.17 -3.58
N THR A 542 -14.91 -25.95 -4.87
CA THR A 542 -15.98 -25.67 -5.83
C THR A 542 -16.75 -26.95 -6.13
N LEU A 543 -18.09 -26.93 -6.02
CA LEU A 543 -18.92 -28.11 -6.21
C LEU A 543 -18.86 -28.63 -7.65
N SER A 544 -18.92 -29.95 -7.85
CA SER A 544 -19.16 -30.56 -9.16
C SER A 544 -20.62 -30.29 -9.58
N SER A 545 -20.92 -30.27 -10.89
CA SER A 545 -22.30 -29.95 -11.34
C SER A 545 -23.35 -31.00 -10.97
N ASN A 546 -22.92 -32.22 -10.63
CA ASN A 546 -23.80 -33.32 -10.19
C ASN A 546 -23.56 -33.65 -8.70
N SER A 547 -23.04 -32.69 -7.93
CA SER A 547 -22.73 -32.92 -6.52
C SER A 547 -24.02 -33.12 -5.72
N LEU A 548 -24.03 -34.12 -4.83
CA LEU A 548 -25.12 -34.34 -3.87
C LEU A 548 -25.20 -33.28 -2.77
N LEU A 549 -24.28 -32.31 -2.77
CA LEU A 549 -24.27 -31.19 -1.83
C LEU A 549 -25.05 -29.98 -2.33
N ILE A 550 -25.48 -30.01 -3.61
CA ILE A 550 -26.33 -28.98 -4.20
C ILE A 550 -27.74 -29.14 -3.63
N ASP A 551 -28.35 -28.03 -3.19
CA ASP A 551 -29.70 -28.02 -2.58
C ASP A 551 -29.86 -29.01 -1.39
N ALA A 552 -28.77 -29.33 -0.70
CA ALA A 552 -28.75 -30.35 0.36
C ALA A 552 -28.74 -29.79 1.79
N GLY A 553 -28.62 -28.47 1.94
CA GLY A 553 -28.48 -27.78 3.21
C GLY A 553 -29.79 -27.31 3.82
N LEU A 554 -29.67 -26.50 4.88
CA LEU A 554 -30.82 -25.87 5.53
C LEU A 554 -31.61 -25.03 4.51
N HIS A 555 -32.94 -25.19 4.47
CA HIS A 555 -33.81 -24.34 3.68
C HIS A 555 -33.68 -22.89 4.15
N SER A 556 -33.34 -22.00 3.23
CA SER A 556 -33.32 -20.56 3.47
C SER A 556 -34.52 -19.95 2.74
N ASP A 557 -35.21 -19.02 3.41
CA ASP A 557 -36.09 -18.08 2.73
C ASP A 557 -35.27 -16.98 2.02
N GLU A 558 -33.95 -17.13 1.93
CA GLU A 558 -33.02 -16.19 1.32
C GLU A 558 -33.15 -16.26 -0.21
N VAL A 559 -33.31 -15.10 -0.84
CA VAL A 559 -33.38 -15.01 -2.30
C VAL A 559 -31.97 -15.17 -2.85
N TYR A 560 -31.75 -16.21 -3.64
CA TYR A 560 -30.50 -16.37 -4.38
C TYR A 560 -30.29 -15.18 -5.32
N ILE A 561 -29.17 -14.50 -5.13
CA ILE A 561 -28.74 -13.43 -6.02
C ILE A 561 -28.42 -14.06 -7.37
N GLN A 562 -28.86 -13.42 -8.45
CA GLN A 562 -28.60 -13.89 -9.81
C GLN A 562 -27.10 -14.08 -10.03
N ASP A 563 -26.72 -15.24 -10.59
CA ASP A 563 -25.32 -15.62 -10.85
C ASP A 563 -24.42 -15.65 -9.58
N ASN A 564 -25.01 -15.95 -8.41
CA ASN A 564 -24.29 -16.34 -7.18
C ASN A 564 -23.51 -17.66 -7.44
N PRO A 565 -22.29 -17.85 -6.87
CA PRO A 565 -21.52 -19.08 -7.06
C PRO A 565 -22.18 -20.35 -6.46
N SER A 566 -23.25 -20.22 -5.68
CA SER A 566 -24.13 -21.32 -5.28
C SER A 566 -24.84 -21.90 -6.50
N LYS A 567 -24.90 -23.23 -6.56
CA LYS A 567 -25.58 -24.00 -7.62
C LYS A 567 -27.00 -24.40 -7.25
N GLY A 568 -27.38 -24.21 -5.98
CA GLY A 568 -28.72 -24.48 -5.47
C GLY A 568 -29.77 -23.57 -6.08
N THR A 569 -31.01 -24.03 -6.05
CA THR A 569 -32.18 -23.35 -6.61
C THR A 569 -33.35 -23.24 -5.62
N ALA A 570 -33.34 -23.98 -4.52
CA ALA A 570 -34.45 -24.04 -3.56
C ALA A 570 -34.02 -24.13 -2.08
N THR A 571 -32.82 -24.64 -1.80
CA THR A 571 -32.25 -24.83 -0.45
C THR A 571 -30.76 -24.51 -0.50
N ASN A 572 -30.14 -24.12 0.62
CA ASN A 572 -28.71 -23.78 0.61
C ASN A 572 -27.84 -24.97 0.19
N ASP A 573 -26.83 -24.74 -0.64
CA ASP A 573 -25.80 -25.76 -0.87
C ASP A 573 -24.96 -25.97 0.41
N ILE A 574 -24.46 -27.18 0.61
CA ILE A 574 -23.48 -27.45 1.67
C ILE A 574 -22.09 -27.07 1.16
N GLY A 575 -21.39 -26.20 1.89
CA GLY A 575 -20.00 -25.84 1.63
C GLY A 575 -19.73 -24.38 1.31
N LEU A 576 -18.50 -24.10 0.89
CA LEU A 576 -17.88 -22.77 0.83
C LEU A 576 -18.66 -21.73 0.02
N TYR A 577 -19.29 -22.16 -1.06
CA TYR A 577 -20.06 -21.32 -1.98
C TYR A 577 -21.57 -21.57 -1.88
N GLY A 578 -22.04 -22.10 -0.76
CA GLY A 578 -23.46 -22.26 -0.50
C GLY A 578 -24.09 -21.02 0.14
N GLY A 579 -25.37 -20.82 -0.14
CA GLY A 579 -26.21 -19.79 0.47
C GLY A 579 -26.39 -18.53 -0.36
N GLY A 580 -27.39 -17.71 -0.01
CA GLY A 580 -27.72 -16.45 -0.71
C GLY A 580 -26.57 -15.44 -0.70
N GLU A 581 -25.73 -15.50 0.34
CA GLU A 581 -24.59 -14.60 0.58
C GLU A 581 -23.23 -15.16 0.15
N SER A 582 -23.19 -16.20 -0.68
CA SER A 582 -21.93 -16.80 -1.11
C SER A 582 -21.17 -15.89 -2.11
N GLY A 583 -19.83 -15.93 -2.13
CA GLY A 583 -19.03 -15.00 -2.95
C GLY A 583 -17.55 -15.34 -3.02
N ARG A 584 -16.73 -14.37 -3.46
CA ARG A 584 -15.28 -14.50 -3.59
C ARG A 584 -14.61 -14.78 -2.25
N ILE A 585 -13.85 -15.87 -2.16
CA ILE A 585 -13.11 -16.27 -0.97
C ILE A 585 -11.66 -15.80 -1.06
N GLY A 586 -11.21 -15.02 -0.07
CA GLY A 586 -9.97 -14.26 -0.12
C GLY A 586 -10.12 -12.94 -0.89
N PRO A 587 -9.01 -12.22 -1.14
CA PRO A 587 -9.05 -10.92 -1.79
C PRO A 587 -9.74 -10.98 -3.15
N PHE A 588 -10.35 -9.86 -3.55
CA PHE A 588 -11.07 -9.76 -4.80
C PHE A 588 -10.20 -10.12 -6.01
N GLN A 589 -10.83 -10.66 -7.05
CA GLN A 589 -10.21 -10.75 -8.37
C GLN A 589 -10.69 -9.61 -9.25
N THR A 590 -9.78 -9.03 -10.03
CA THR A 590 -10.12 -7.98 -10.98
C THR A 590 -10.45 -8.59 -12.34
N ALA A 591 -11.65 -8.34 -12.83
CA ALA A 591 -12.08 -8.63 -14.19
C ALA A 591 -11.85 -7.36 -15.03
N VAL A 592 -10.79 -7.37 -15.85
CA VAL A 592 -10.41 -6.24 -16.71
C VAL A 592 -11.21 -6.27 -18.01
N MET A 593 -11.89 -5.16 -18.29
CA MET A 593 -12.64 -4.90 -19.50
C MET A 593 -11.86 -3.94 -20.39
N ALA A 594 -11.53 -4.38 -21.60
CA ALA A 594 -10.81 -3.57 -22.58
C ALA A 594 -11.81 -3.00 -23.60
N SER A 595 -11.60 -1.76 -24.06
CA SER A 595 -12.51 -1.08 -25.00
C SER A 595 -12.61 -1.75 -26.37
N SER A 596 -11.66 -2.62 -26.70
CA SER A 596 -11.70 -3.48 -27.89
C SER A 596 -12.66 -4.68 -27.77
N GLN A 597 -13.11 -5.03 -26.57
CA GLN A 597 -14.01 -6.16 -26.33
C GLN A 597 -15.43 -5.86 -26.81
N LEU A 598 -16.09 -6.87 -27.38
CA LEU A 598 -17.51 -6.78 -27.74
C LEU A 598 -18.37 -6.65 -26.47
N SER A 599 -19.45 -5.86 -26.53
CA SER A 599 -20.40 -5.68 -25.42
C SER A 599 -20.88 -7.03 -24.83
N SER A 600 -21.14 -8.03 -25.67
CA SER A 600 -21.54 -9.38 -25.21
C SER A 600 -20.46 -10.09 -24.37
N ALA A 601 -19.18 -9.89 -24.68
CA ALA A 601 -18.08 -10.46 -23.91
C ALA A 601 -17.93 -9.77 -22.55
N ILE A 602 -18.07 -8.44 -22.52
CA ILE A 602 -18.08 -7.65 -21.28
C ILE A 602 -19.22 -8.10 -20.37
N LEU A 603 -20.45 -8.18 -20.90
CA LEU A 603 -21.61 -8.61 -20.14
C LEU A 603 -21.45 -10.05 -19.61
N THR A 604 -20.82 -10.93 -20.39
CA THR A 604 -20.50 -12.31 -19.95
C THR A 604 -19.46 -12.32 -18.82
N ALA A 605 -18.43 -11.47 -18.92
CA ALA A 605 -17.42 -11.34 -17.88
C ALA A 605 -18.04 -10.81 -16.57
N ILE A 606 -18.90 -9.80 -16.65
CA ILE A 606 -19.65 -9.26 -15.52
C ILE A 606 -20.55 -10.33 -14.91
N SER A 607 -21.35 -11.04 -15.71
CA SER A 607 -22.24 -12.08 -15.19
C SER A 607 -21.46 -13.23 -14.52
N SER A 608 -20.26 -13.55 -15.03
CA SER A 608 -19.41 -14.62 -14.48
C SER A 608 -18.62 -14.23 -13.21
N SER A 609 -18.54 -12.93 -12.89
CA SER A 609 -17.82 -12.43 -11.71
C SER A 609 -18.52 -12.85 -10.40
N PHE A 610 -17.78 -13.00 -9.30
CA PHE A 610 -18.37 -13.35 -8.00
C PHE A 610 -18.77 -12.11 -7.21
N PRO A 611 -19.78 -12.20 -6.32
CA PRO A 611 -19.96 -11.21 -5.25
C PRO A 611 -18.63 -10.96 -4.54
N GLY A 612 -18.24 -9.69 -4.41
CA GLY A 612 -16.92 -9.30 -3.88
C GLY A 612 -15.78 -9.24 -4.90
N ASP A 613 -16.01 -9.38 -6.20
CA ASP A 613 -15.01 -9.12 -7.25
C ASP A 613 -14.97 -7.63 -7.68
N HIS A 614 -13.89 -7.27 -8.37
CA HIS A 614 -13.69 -5.94 -8.93
C HIS A 614 -13.86 -5.97 -10.45
N LEU A 615 -14.79 -5.17 -10.97
CA LEU A 615 -15.03 -4.95 -12.39
C LEU A 615 -14.29 -3.67 -12.79
N PHE A 616 -13.23 -3.81 -13.59
CA PHE A 616 -12.37 -2.70 -13.97
C PHE A 616 -12.44 -2.43 -15.47
N PHE A 617 -12.73 -1.19 -15.86
CA PHE A 617 -12.78 -0.77 -17.26
C PHE A 617 -11.57 0.11 -17.61
N GLU A 618 -10.78 -0.32 -18.60
CA GLU A 618 -9.67 0.49 -19.13
C GLU A 618 -10.19 1.76 -19.83
N ALA A 619 -9.30 2.70 -20.13
CA ALA A 619 -9.65 3.88 -20.93
C ALA A 619 -10.35 3.51 -22.24
N GLY A 620 -11.43 4.23 -22.54
CA GLY A 620 -12.23 4.07 -23.74
C GLY A 620 -13.72 4.27 -23.50
N THR A 621 -14.49 4.07 -24.57
CA THR A 621 -15.94 4.23 -24.57
C THR A 621 -16.63 2.89 -24.80
N TYR A 622 -17.58 2.55 -23.93
CA TYR A 622 -18.24 1.24 -23.89
C TYR A 622 -19.74 1.42 -24.02
N THR A 623 -20.30 1.12 -25.18
CA THR A 623 -21.76 1.09 -25.34
C THR A 623 -22.29 -0.28 -24.91
N LEU A 624 -23.09 -0.30 -23.84
CA LEU A 624 -23.63 -1.53 -23.27
C LEU A 624 -25.12 -1.68 -23.57
N SER A 625 -25.47 -2.84 -24.12
CA SER A 625 -26.83 -3.18 -24.55
C SER A 625 -27.76 -3.63 -23.42
N SER A 626 -27.27 -3.73 -22.20
CA SER A 626 -28.03 -4.21 -21.03
C SER A 626 -27.57 -3.49 -19.76
N SER A 627 -28.46 -3.42 -18.78
CA SER A 627 -28.15 -2.88 -17.46
C SER A 627 -27.09 -3.71 -16.74
N LEU A 628 -26.27 -3.04 -15.94
CA LEU A 628 -25.29 -3.66 -15.06
C LEU A 628 -25.93 -3.89 -13.70
N HIS A 629 -26.09 -5.15 -13.31
CA HIS A 629 -26.53 -5.53 -11.98
C HIS A 629 -25.32 -5.94 -11.16
N LEU A 630 -24.88 -5.06 -10.25
CA LEU A 630 -23.81 -5.37 -9.33
C LEU A 630 -24.27 -6.44 -8.33
N LYS A 631 -23.32 -7.22 -7.84
CA LYS A 631 -23.52 -8.22 -6.79
C LYS A 631 -22.98 -7.69 -5.45
N PRO A 632 -23.35 -8.27 -4.29
CA PRO A 632 -22.90 -7.75 -3.00
C PRO A 632 -21.39 -7.63 -2.91
N HIS A 633 -20.91 -6.55 -2.29
CA HIS A 633 -19.49 -6.23 -2.12
C HIS A 633 -18.68 -6.05 -3.42
N GLN A 634 -19.31 -6.04 -4.60
CA GLN A 634 -18.58 -5.79 -5.84
C GLN A 634 -18.15 -4.34 -5.98
N ILE A 635 -16.99 -4.16 -6.60
CA ILE A 635 -16.44 -2.85 -6.95
C ILE A 635 -16.57 -2.68 -8.45
N LEU A 636 -17.14 -1.57 -8.91
CA LEU A 636 -17.14 -1.15 -10.31
C LEU A 636 -16.28 0.10 -10.44
N SER A 637 -15.25 0.06 -11.27
CA SER A 637 -14.44 1.24 -11.53
C SER A 637 -13.84 1.32 -12.93
N GLY A 638 -13.38 2.52 -13.29
CA GLY A 638 -12.62 2.78 -14.51
C GLY A 638 -11.19 3.24 -14.22
N GLU A 639 -10.36 3.30 -15.27
CA GLU A 639 -9.01 3.86 -15.22
C GLU A 639 -9.03 5.33 -14.77
N HIS A 640 -9.92 6.13 -15.36
CA HIS A 640 -10.27 7.46 -14.86
C HIS A 640 -11.68 7.82 -15.30
N ALA A 641 -12.41 8.58 -14.49
CA ALA A 641 -13.73 9.07 -14.86
C ALA A 641 -13.75 9.89 -16.17
N TYR A 642 -12.65 10.49 -16.63
CA TYR A 642 -12.64 11.23 -17.90
C TYR A 642 -12.25 10.39 -19.12
N SER A 643 -11.49 9.32 -18.92
CA SER A 643 -11.01 8.47 -20.00
C SER A 643 -11.89 7.23 -20.20
N THR A 644 -12.66 6.82 -19.20
CA THR A 644 -13.50 5.62 -19.22
C THR A 644 -14.98 5.98 -19.16
N THR A 645 -15.68 5.83 -20.29
CA THR A 645 -17.11 6.16 -20.42
C THR A 645 -17.95 4.91 -20.71
N LEU A 646 -18.94 4.64 -19.86
CA LEU A 646 -19.99 3.65 -20.11
C LEU A 646 -21.24 4.34 -20.67
N ILE A 647 -21.67 3.96 -21.86
CA ILE A 647 -22.86 4.50 -22.52
C ILE A 647 -24.00 3.50 -22.44
N ASN A 648 -25.11 3.95 -21.88
CA ASN A 648 -26.36 3.20 -21.85
C ASN A 648 -27.03 3.21 -23.23
N GLN A 649 -27.23 2.05 -23.83
CA GLN A 649 -27.84 2.00 -25.16
C GLN A 649 -29.34 2.36 -25.16
N SER A 650 -30.10 1.96 -24.13
CA SER A 650 -31.54 2.29 -23.99
C SER A 650 -32.22 1.74 -22.72
N ASN A 651 -31.48 1.34 -21.67
CA ASN A 651 -32.09 0.71 -20.49
C ASN A 651 -32.69 1.77 -19.57
N SER A 652 -33.90 1.56 -19.02
CA SER A 652 -34.57 2.56 -18.16
C SER A 652 -33.75 2.97 -16.93
N ALA A 653 -32.92 2.05 -16.44
CA ALA A 653 -31.89 2.29 -15.45
C ALA A 653 -30.63 1.54 -15.89
N PHE A 654 -29.46 2.16 -15.76
CA PHE A 654 -28.25 1.58 -16.31
C PHE A 654 -27.47 0.72 -15.31
N ILE A 655 -27.11 1.26 -14.15
CA ILE A 655 -26.37 0.53 -13.11
C ILE A 655 -27.27 0.33 -11.90
N HIS A 656 -27.44 -0.92 -11.48
CA HIS A 656 -28.14 -1.32 -10.26
C HIS A 656 -27.12 -1.73 -9.21
N ALA A 657 -27.06 -0.97 -8.11
CA ALA A 657 -26.21 -1.26 -6.98
C ALA A 657 -26.80 -2.39 -6.11
N HIS A 658 -25.92 -3.05 -5.36
CA HIS A 658 -26.27 -4.07 -4.36
C HIS A 658 -25.61 -3.73 -3.00
N ASP A 659 -25.98 -4.44 -1.94
CA ASP A 659 -25.38 -4.35 -0.60
C ASP A 659 -23.86 -4.22 -0.62
N ALA A 660 -23.33 -3.20 0.04
CA ALA A 660 -21.90 -2.94 0.18
C ALA A 660 -21.14 -2.83 -1.16
N SER A 661 -21.83 -2.60 -2.28
CA SER A 661 -21.19 -2.36 -3.57
C SER A 661 -20.58 -0.97 -3.63
N ARG A 662 -19.55 -0.83 -4.47
CA ARG A 662 -18.83 0.43 -4.67
C ARG A 662 -18.77 0.78 -6.14
N ILE A 663 -19.03 2.04 -6.46
CA ILE A 663 -18.92 2.57 -7.82
C ILE A 663 -17.98 3.77 -7.77
N GLU A 664 -16.86 3.71 -8.47
CA GLU A 664 -15.85 4.76 -8.43
C GLU A 664 -15.14 5.01 -9.77
N THR A 665 -14.57 6.21 -9.92
CA THR A 665 -13.62 6.58 -11.01
C THR A 665 -14.09 6.23 -12.43
N ILE A 666 -15.38 6.42 -12.73
CA ILE A 666 -15.98 6.08 -14.02
C ILE A 666 -16.94 7.17 -14.51
N HIS A 667 -17.08 7.32 -15.84
CA HIS A 667 -18.14 8.14 -16.44
C HIS A 667 -19.29 7.26 -16.91
N VAL A 668 -20.51 7.67 -16.56
CA VAL A 668 -21.77 7.01 -16.90
C VAL A 668 -22.61 7.98 -17.74
N ASP A 669 -22.68 7.72 -19.04
CA ASP A 669 -23.61 8.36 -19.95
C ASP A 669 -24.91 7.56 -19.97
N ALA A 670 -25.96 8.14 -19.40
CA ALA A 670 -27.22 7.44 -19.16
C ALA A 670 -28.19 7.51 -20.35
N ASN A 671 -27.92 8.32 -21.38
CA ASN A 671 -28.72 8.45 -22.60
C ASN A 671 -30.22 8.66 -22.32
N ASP A 672 -30.53 9.73 -21.60
CA ASP A 672 -31.82 10.16 -21.06
C ASP A 672 -32.48 9.22 -20.02
N GLN A 673 -31.80 8.18 -19.56
CA GLN A 673 -32.33 7.22 -18.58
C GLN A 673 -31.78 7.44 -17.17
N THR A 674 -32.17 6.61 -16.21
CA THR A 674 -31.59 6.68 -14.86
C THR A 674 -30.19 6.08 -14.88
N ALA A 675 -29.17 6.79 -14.41
CA ALA A 675 -27.78 6.31 -14.48
C ALA A 675 -27.52 5.22 -13.43
N ILE A 676 -27.76 5.51 -12.15
CA ILE A 676 -27.52 4.60 -11.02
C ILE A 676 -28.79 4.48 -10.17
N VAL A 677 -29.18 3.24 -9.85
CA VAL A 677 -30.28 2.92 -8.94
C VAL A 677 -29.74 2.17 -7.74
N VAL A 678 -30.10 2.67 -6.55
CA VAL A 678 -29.85 2.06 -5.24
C VAL A 678 -31.19 1.81 -4.56
N SER A 679 -31.62 0.56 -4.52
CA SER A 679 -32.95 0.18 -4.04
C SER A 679 -32.87 -1.02 -3.10
N ASP A 680 -33.42 -0.89 -1.89
CA ASP A 680 -33.57 -1.97 -0.91
C ASP A 680 -32.27 -2.71 -0.57
N VAL A 681 -31.17 -1.97 -0.49
CA VAL A 681 -29.82 -2.51 -0.18
C VAL A 681 -29.18 -1.80 1.01
N ASP A 682 -28.20 -2.40 1.67
CA ASP A 682 -27.46 -1.83 2.78
C ASP A 682 -26.11 -1.26 2.31
N ASP A 683 -25.86 0.02 2.63
CA ASP A 683 -24.56 0.70 2.52
C ASP A 683 -23.91 0.64 1.11
N VAL A 684 -24.15 1.66 0.27
CA VAL A 684 -23.51 1.77 -1.06
C VAL A 684 -22.58 2.98 -1.08
N ASP A 685 -21.36 2.79 -1.61
CA ASP A 685 -20.38 3.87 -1.78
C ASP A 685 -20.30 4.29 -3.25
N VAL A 686 -20.65 5.55 -3.53
CA VAL A 686 -20.53 6.15 -4.87
C VAL A 686 -19.62 7.36 -4.77
N ALA A 687 -18.44 7.27 -5.38
CA ALA A 687 -17.39 8.28 -5.23
C ALA A 687 -16.66 8.57 -6.54
N SER A 688 -16.38 9.83 -6.86
CA SER A 688 -15.54 10.20 -8.02
C SER A 688 -16.11 9.72 -9.36
N VAL A 689 -17.43 9.81 -9.53
CA VAL A 689 -18.17 9.38 -10.74
C VAL A 689 -18.65 10.60 -11.52
N VAL A 690 -18.53 10.58 -12.85
CA VAL A 690 -19.15 11.56 -13.75
C VAL A 690 -20.44 10.95 -14.31
N ILE A 691 -21.53 11.70 -14.33
CA ILE A 691 -22.82 11.25 -14.86
C ILE A 691 -23.32 12.29 -15.86
N SER A 692 -23.58 11.86 -17.10
CA SER A 692 -24.10 12.72 -18.18
C SER A 692 -25.42 12.20 -18.74
N ASP A 693 -26.17 13.11 -19.38
CA ASP A 693 -27.37 12.81 -20.16
C ASP A 693 -28.34 11.90 -19.40
N ALA A 694 -28.64 12.20 -18.14
CA ALA A 694 -29.46 11.34 -17.29
C ALA A 694 -30.84 11.96 -17.00
N SER A 695 -31.91 11.16 -17.04
CA SER A 695 -33.18 11.62 -16.45
C SER A 695 -33.09 11.70 -14.93
N ILE A 696 -32.43 10.73 -14.29
CA ILE A 696 -32.00 10.81 -12.90
C ILE A 696 -30.57 10.28 -12.83
N GLY A 697 -29.64 11.06 -12.28
CA GLY A 697 -28.26 10.61 -12.09
C GLY A 697 -28.17 9.47 -11.09
N ILE A 698 -28.51 9.72 -9.82
CA ILE A 698 -28.55 8.71 -8.76
C ILE A 698 -29.93 8.66 -8.13
N SER A 699 -30.57 7.49 -8.12
CA SER A 699 -31.86 7.25 -7.49
C SER A 699 -31.70 6.38 -6.24
N LEU A 700 -31.98 6.94 -5.07
CA LEU A 700 -31.92 6.28 -3.77
C LEU A 700 -33.35 5.99 -3.30
N GLU A 701 -33.78 4.73 -3.20
CA GLU A 701 -35.18 4.44 -2.85
C GLU A 701 -35.43 4.33 -1.33
N LYS A 702 -34.70 3.44 -0.64
CA LYS A 702 -34.81 3.18 0.81
C LYS A 702 -33.47 3.09 1.56
N THR A 703 -32.36 3.22 0.84
CA THR A 703 -31.02 2.89 1.34
C THR A 703 -30.28 4.10 1.90
N ALA A 704 -29.43 3.86 2.91
CA ALA A 704 -28.38 4.79 3.33
C ALA A 704 -27.22 4.82 2.32
N THR A 705 -27.02 5.95 1.64
CA THR A 705 -25.92 6.13 0.67
C THR A 705 -25.35 7.55 0.78
N SER A 706 -24.03 7.68 0.57
CA SER A 706 -23.31 8.95 0.65
C SER A 706 -22.58 9.26 -0.65
N PRO A 707 -23.27 9.75 -1.71
CA PRO A 707 -22.58 10.17 -2.93
C PRO A 707 -21.60 11.31 -2.64
N ARG A 708 -20.35 11.15 -3.06
CA ARG A 708 -19.28 12.15 -2.87
C ARG A 708 -18.44 12.35 -4.12
N PHE A 709 -17.91 13.56 -4.31
CA PHE A 709 -17.04 13.88 -5.45
C PHE A 709 -17.66 13.51 -6.81
N CYS A 710 -18.99 13.58 -6.92
CA CYS A 710 -19.69 13.21 -8.14
C CYS A 710 -19.94 14.46 -9.00
N THR A 711 -19.88 14.31 -10.31
CA THR A 711 -20.20 15.36 -11.27
C THR A 711 -21.42 14.98 -12.08
N PHE A 712 -22.43 15.83 -12.08
CA PHE A 712 -23.65 15.67 -12.86
C PHE A 712 -23.70 16.72 -13.96
N TYR A 713 -23.89 16.26 -15.18
CA TYR A 713 -23.91 17.09 -16.39
C TYR A 713 -25.12 16.75 -17.26
N ASP A 714 -25.75 17.75 -17.88
CA ASP A 714 -26.91 17.61 -18.79
C ASP A 714 -27.97 16.60 -18.30
N SER A 715 -28.29 16.66 -17.00
CA SER A 715 -29.21 15.73 -16.34
C SER A 715 -30.50 16.42 -15.90
N ASN A 716 -31.66 15.76 -15.98
CA ASN A 716 -32.90 16.34 -15.47
C ASN A 716 -32.87 16.44 -13.95
N THR A 717 -32.54 15.34 -13.27
CA THR A 717 -32.33 15.29 -11.82
C THR A 717 -30.94 14.74 -11.49
N GLY A 718 -30.21 15.36 -10.58
CA GLY A 718 -28.92 14.89 -10.09
C GLY A 718 -29.09 13.69 -9.16
N VAL A 719 -29.56 13.93 -7.93
CA VAL A 719 -29.83 12.89 -6.93
C VAL A 719 -31.30 12.94 -6.48
N ARG A 720 -31.96 11.78 -6.49
CA ARG A 720 -33.34 11.61 -6.01
C ARG A 720 -33.37 10.71 -4.78
N PHE A 721 -34.06 11.17 -3.74
CA PHE A 721 -34.32 10.44 -2.51
C PHE A 721 -35.78 9.97 -2.48
N GLY A 722 -35.99 8.67 -2.33
CA GLY A 722 -37.29 8.04 -2.16
C GLY A 722 -37.88 8.29 -0.77
N GLN A 723 -39.03 7.70 -0.47
CA GLN A 723 -39.80 8.03 0.74
C GLN A 723 -39.07 7.71 2.05
N GLU A 724 -38.24 6.66 2.05
CA GLU A 724 -37.54 6.14 3.23
C GLU A 724 -36.01 6.28 3.11
N ALA A 725 -35.51 6.86 2.02
CA ALA A 725 -34.08 7.04 1.81
C ALA A 725 -33.48 7.99 2.87
N ILE A 726 -32.35 7.57 3.43
CA ILE A 726 -31.51 8.38 4.31
C ILE A 726 -30.20 8.58 3.56
N GLY A 727 -29.59 9.74 3.63
CA GLY A 727 -28.31 9.94 2.96
C GLY A 727 -27.83 11.37 3.04
N ASN A 728 -26.61 11.57 2.59
CA ASN A 728 -26.03 12.88 2.42
C ASN A 728 -25.31 12.95 1.07
N VAL A 729 -25.31 14.12 0.46
CA VAL A 729 -24.53 14.36 -0.77
C VAL A 729 -23.52 15.44 -0.47
N SER A 730 -22.25 15.14 -0.72
CA SER A 730 -21.15 16.03 -0.37
C SER A 730 -20.16 16.23 -1.50
N TYR A 731 -19.54 17.42 -1.56
CA TYR A 731 -18.44 17.72 -2.48
C TYR A 731 -18.74 17.43 -3.96
N SER A 732 -20.00 17.55 -4.39
CA SER A 732 -20.44 17.19 -5.74
C SER A 732 -20.75 18.43 -6.60
N LEU A 733 -20.64 18.29 -7.92
CA LEU A 733 -20.83 19.35 -8.91
C LEU A 733 -22.06 19.08 -9.78
N PHE A 734 -22.90 20.11 -9.98
CA PHE A 734 -24.14 20.03 -10.76
C PHE A 734 -24.14 21.12 -11.84
N ASP A 735 -23.70 20.76 -13.05
CA ASP A 735 -23.68 21.64 -14.23
C ASP A 735 -24.83 21.27 -15.17
N SER A 736 -25.67 22.25 -15.52
CA SER A 736 -26.77 22.06 -16.48
C SER A 736 -27.74 20.95 -16.05
N VAL A 737 -27.93 20.85 -14.72
CA VAL A 737 -28.90 19.95 -14.09
C VAL A 737 -30.20 20.72 -13.82
N GLY A 738 -31.36 20.11 -14.08
CA GLY A 738 -32.67 20.74 -13.77
C GLY A 738 -32.97 20.78 -12.27
N VAL A 739 -32.84 19.64 -11.59
CA VAL A 739 -33.05 19.49 -10.14
C VAL A 739 -31.84 18.81 -9.52
N ALA A 740 -31.01 19.51 -8.74
CA ALA A 740 -29.85 18.88 -8.09
C ALA A 740 -30.30 17.79 -7.11
N PHE A 741 -31.27 18.13 -6.26
CA PHE A 741 -31.76 17.27 -5.20
C PHE A 741 -33.28 17.18 -5.25
N GLU A 742 -33.80 15.99 -5.52
CA GLU A 742 -35.23 15.69 -5.46
C GLU A 742 -35.51 14.83 -4.22
N ASN A 743 -35.94 15.45 -3.13
CA ASN A 743 -36.26 14.73 -1.90
C ASN A 743 -37.77 14.45 -1.81
N ASN A 744 -38.14 13.18 -2.01
CA ASN A 744 -39.50 12.68 -1.81
C ASN A 744 -39.71 12.03 -0.44
N SER A 745 -38.69 12.06 0.44
CA SER A 745 -38.82 11.59 1.82
C SER A 745 -39.58 12.57 2.71
N GLY A 746 -40.15 12.05 3.80
CA GLY A 746 -40.76 12.87 4.84
C GLY A 746 -39.74 13.53 5.78
N LEU A 747 -38.44 13.28 5.59
CA LEU A 747 -37.34 13.75 6.43
C LEU A 747 -36.46 14.73 5.67
N SER A 748 -35.80 15.65 6.37
CA SER A 748 -34.82 16.52 5.72
C SER A 748 -33.58 15.71 5.36
N VAL A 749 -33.08 15.87 4.14
CA VAL A 749 -31.82 15.27 3.68
C VAL A 749 -30.72 16.31 3.78
N ASP A 750 -29.57 15.94 4.31
CA ASP A 750 -28.46 16.88 4.50
C ASP A 750 -27.51 16.88 3.29
N THR A 751 -27.19 18.05 2.78
CA THR A 751 -26.28 18.24 1.64
C THR A 751 -25.23 19.27 2.00
N HIS A 752 -23.95 18.95 1.73
CA HIS A 752 -22.83 19.74 2.21
C HIS A 752 -21.79 20.03 1.12
N TYR A 753 -21.29 21.26 1.05
CA TYR A 753 -20.12 21.60 0.21
C TYR A 753 -20.29 21.28 -1.30
N ASN A 754 -21.52 21.32 -1.84
CA ASN A 754 -21.78 21.08 -3.26
C ASN A 754 -21.77 22.36 -4.08
N ILE A 755 -21.63 22.26 -5.41
CA ILE A 755 -21.63 23.42 -6.33
C ILE A 755 -22.71 23.25 -7.39
N LEU A 756 -23.62 24.22 -7.48
CA LEU A 756 -24.78 24.20 -8.36
C LEU A 756 -24.69 25.33 -9.38
N LYS A 757 -24.92 25.07 -10.67
CA LYS A 757 -25.00 26.13 -11.68
C LYS A 757 -26.31 26.92 -11.55
N ASP A 758 -26.19 28.20 -11.30
CA ASP A 758 -27.20 29.15 -10.83
C ASP A 758 -28.37 29.38 -11.82
N VAL A 759 -28.21 29.00 -13.09
CA VAL A 759 -29.17 29.34 -14.14
C VAL A 759 -30.21 28.24 -14.43
N SER A 760 -30.08 27.05 -13.84
CA SER A 760 -30.99 25.91 -14.12
C SER A 760 -31.30 24.99 -12.95
N THR A 761 -30.47 24.96 -11.90
CA THR A 761 -30.50 23.88 -10.91
C THR A 761 -31.36 24.22 -9.68
N HIS A 762 -32.42 23.46 -9.44
CA HIS A 762 -33.32 23.63 -8.29
C HIS A 762 -33.21 22.50 -7.26
N THR A 763 -33.74 22.72 -6.04
CA THR A 763 -34.01 21.66 -5.06
C THR A 763 -35.51 21.44 -4.93
N SER A 764 -35.93 20.20 -4.69
CA SER A 764 -37.31 19.80 -4.45
C SER A 764 -37.41 19.03 -3.13
N GLY A 765 -38.44 19.33 -2.33
CA GLY A 765 -38.63 18.71 -1.01
C GLY A 765 -37.75 19.30 0.11
N PRO A 766 -37.82 18.73 1.32
CA PRO A 766 -37.07 19.22 2.47
C PRO A 766 -35.59 18.86 2.35
N VAL A 767 -34.73 19.84 2.08
CA VAL A 767 -33.28 19.66 2.00
C VAL A 767 -32.59 20.63 2.96
N THR A 768 -31.74 20.12 3.85
CA THR A 768 -30.84 20.94 4.65
C THR A 768 -29.59 21.19 3.82
N THR A 769 -29.34 22.44 3.45
CA THR A 769 -28.13 22.83 2.70
C THR A 769 -27.16 23.53 3.64
N ALA A 770 -25.96 22.99 3.80
CA ALA A 770 -24.87 23.65 4.53
C ALA A 770 -23.65 23.81 3.62
N SER A 771 -23.14 25.04 3.48
CA SER A 771 -21.96 25.35 2.66
C SER A 771 -22.05 24.97 1.17
N ASN A 772 -23.26 24.76 0.64
CA ASN A 772 -23.48 24.62 -0.81
C ASN A 772 -23.36 25.99 -1.51
N GLU A 773 -22.86 25.96 -2.74
CA GLU A 773 -22.50 27.09 -3.58
C GLU A 773 -23.36 27.16 -4.83
N THR A 774 -23.66 28.37 -5.28
CA THR A 774 -24.28 28.62 -6.59
C THR A 774 -23.35 29.43 -7.48
N SER A 775 -23.19 29.02 -8.74
CA SER A 775 -22.26 29.64 -9.69
C SER A 775 -22.92 29.94 -11.03
N THR A 776 -22.65 31.12 -11.59
CA THR A 776 -23.16 31.52 -12.91
C THR A 776 -22.22 31.20 -14.08
N GLN A 777 -20.98 30.75 -13.79
CA GLN A 777 -20.00 30.45 -14.84
C GLN A 777 -20.15 29.02 -15.35
N THR A 778 -19.80 28.80 -16.62
CA THR A 778 -19.69 27.46 -17.19
C THR A 778 -18.62 26.70 -16.42
N MET A 779 -18.99 25.58 -15.82
CA MET A 779 -18.08 24.76 -15.02
C MET A 779 -17.36 23.74 -15.89
N ARG A 780 -17.30 23.94 -17.21
CA ARG A 780 -16.73 23.00 -18.18
C ARG A 780 -16.07 23.76 -19.31
N ASP A 781 -14.87 23.34 -19.70
CA ASP A 781 -14.26 23.69 -20.98
C ASP A 781 -14.93 22.86 -22.08
N PRO A 782 -15.63 23.48 -23.04
CA PRO A 782 -16.27 22.77 -24.15
C PRO A 782 -15.26 22.04 -25.05
N ALA A 783 -13.98 22.44 -25.08
CA ALA A 783 -12.97 21.88 -25.98
C ALA A 783 -12.21 20.70 -25.36
N SER A 784 -11.89 20.76 -24.07
CA SER A 784 -11.13 19.72 -23.37
C SER A 784 -12.01 18.77 -22.55
N GLY A 785 -13.28 19.14 -22.30
CA GLY A 785 -14.18 18.37 -21.43
C GLY A 785 -13.85 18.47 -19.94
N ILE A 786 -12.86 19.28 -19.57
CA ILE A 786 -12.39 19.49 -18.19
C ILE A 786 -13.38 20.38 -17.44
N PHE A 787 -13.67 20.07 -16.17
CA PHE A 787 -14.53 20.89 -15.34
C PHE A 787 -13.75 22.04 -14.66
N HIS A 788 -14.29 23.26 -14.73
CA HIS A 788 -13.76 24.47 -14.08
C HIS A 788 -14.55 24.81 -12.82
N LEU A 789 -13.86 25.12 -11.72
CA LEU A 789 -14.48 25.69 -10.52
C LEU A 789 -14.76 27.19 -10.68
N HIS A 790 -15.87 27.64 -10.10
CA HIS A 790 -16.26 29.05 -10.06
C HIS A 790 -15.63 29.80 -8.88
N PRO A 791 -15.00 30.99 -9.08
CA PRO A 791 -14.27 31.86 -8.12
C PRO A 791 -14.86 32.16 -6.72
N SER A 792 -16.10 31.76 -6.43
CA SER A 792 -16.74 31.89 -5.11
C SER A 792 -16.79 30.62 -4.27
N SER A 793 -16.46 29.44 -4.82
CA SER A 793 -16.75 28.13 -4.20
C SER A 793 -16.29 27.95 -2.74
N ASN A 794 -17.19 28.09 -1.75
CA ASN A 794 -17.08 27.58 -0.38
C ASN A 794 -17.40 26.07 -0.23
N ALA A 795 -17.33 25.29 -1.32
CA ALA A 795 -17.14 23.83 -1.24
C ALA A 795 -15.84 23.44 -0.51
N ILE A 796 -14.95 24.40 -0.35
CA ILE A 796 -13.75 24.34 0.48
C ILE A 796 -14.02 25.19 1.73
N ASN A 797 -13.93 24.54 2.89
CA ASN A 797 -14.23 25.14 4.20
C ASN A 797 -13.38 26.41 4.44
N VAL A 798 -14.03 27.57 4.50
CA VAL A 798 -13.40 28.89 4.63
C VAL A 798 -12.68 29.08 5.99
N ASP A 799 -13.00 28.25 6.99
CA ASP A 799 -12.50 28.39 8.37
C ASP A 799 -11.37 27.41 8.74
N ALA A 800 -10.85 26.62 7.81
CA ALA A 800 -9.65 25.81 8.03
C ALA A 800 -8.60 26.07 6.94
N THR A 801 -7.34 26.04 7.33
CA THR A 801 -6.15 26.50 6.59
C THR A 801 -5.82 25.81 5.25
N PHE A 802 -6.69 25.01 4.62
CA PHE A 802 -6.30 24.17 3.47
C PHE A 802 -7.42 23.92 2.43
N ASP A 803 -7.03 23.88 1.15
CA ASP A 803 -7.91 23.60 0.00
C ASP A 803 -7.99 22.08 -0.23
N ALA A 804 -9.04 21.43 0.24
CA ALA A 804 -9.17 19.97 0.25
C ALA A 804 -9.84 19.39 -1.01
N GLY A 805 -9.33 18.25 -1.50
CA GLY A 805 -10.10 17.27 -2.30
C GLY A 805 -10.20 17.52 -3.81
N ALA A 806 -9.29 18.32 -4.35
CA ALA A 806 -9.50 19.04 -5.60
C ALA A 806 -8.53 18.64 -6.72
N ILE A 807 -7.37 18.10 -6.35
CA ILE A 807 -6.21 17.94 -7.24
C ILE A 807 -6.48 17.12 -8.52
N PRO A 808 -7.27 16.01 -8.53
CA PRO A 808 -7.52 15.26 -9.76
C PRO A 808 -8.48 15.96 -10.75
N PHE A 809 -9.16 17.03 -10.33
CA PHE A 809 -10.27 17.64 -11.08
C PHE A 809 -9.97 19.04 -11.61
N TYR A 810 -8.87 19.69 -11.21
CA TYR A 810 -8.64 21.11 -11.48
C TYR A 810 -7.27 21.40 -12.07
N THR A 811 -7.25 21.66 -13.38
CA THR A 811 -6.14 22.33 -14.03
C THR A 811 -6.66 23.62 -14.67
N TYR A 812 -6.12 24.76 -14.26
CA TYR A 812 -6.34 26.02 -14.98
C TYR A 812 -5.06 26.37 -15.74
N THR A 813 -5.08 26.19 -17.06
CA THR A 813 -3.96 26.53 -17.93
C THR A 813 -4.17 27.89 -18.57
N GLY A 814 -3.17 28.77 -18.45
CA GLY A 814 -3.13 30.08 -19.10
C GLY A 814 -1.84 30.28 -19.88
N THR A 815 -1.89 31.07 -20.94
CA THR A 815 -0.70 31.50 -21.70
C THR A 815 -0.63 33.03 -21.73
N LEU A 816 0.48 33.59 -21.27
CA LEU A 816 0.86 34.99 -21.45
C LEU A 816 1.78 35.10 -22.66
N ILE A 817 1.45 35.98 -23.61
CA ILE A 817 2.25 36.23 -24.80
C ILE A 817 2.83 37.64 -24.71
N PHE A 818 4.16 37.75 -24.71
CA PHE A 818 4.85 39.02 -24.65
C PHE A 818 4.93 39.67 -26.04
N PRO A 819 4.99 41.01 -26.12
CA PRO A 819 5.24 41.70 -27.37
C PRO A 819 6.54 41.24 -28.04
N LEU A 820 6.58 41.33 -29.38
CA LEU A 820 7.77 41.00 -30.16
C LEU A 820 8.99 41.80 -29.68
N LEU A 821 10.05 41.09 -29.30
CA LEU A 821 11.35 41.64 -28.97
C LEU A 821 12.20 41.71 -30.23
N SER A 822 12.17 42.85 -30.91
CA SER A 822 12.98 43.09 -32.11
C SER A 822 14.30 43.79 -31.79
N SER A 823 15.36 43.41 -32.50
CA SER A 823 16.67 44.05 -32.49
C SER A 823 17.20 44.23 -33.91
N ASN A 824 18.25 45.05 -34.03
CA ASN A 824 19.00 45.23 -35.28
C ASN A 824 20.24 44.30 -35.37
N ILE A 825 20.46 43.48 -34.33
CA ILE A 825 21.51 42.49 -34.23
C ILE A 825 20.94 41.22 -33.60
N ASN A 826 21.50 40.07 -33.92
CA ASN A 826 21.19 38.83 -33.21
C ASN A 826 21.62 38.94 -31.74
N ARG A 827 20.69 38.69 -30.83
CA ARG A 827 20.92 38.64 -29.38
C ARG A 827 21.01 37.19 -28.94
N HIS A 828 21.92 36.92 -28.02
CA HIS A 828 22.10 35.59 -27.45
C HIS A 828 21.42 35.55 -26.08
N TYR A 829 20.24 34.94 -26.00
CA TYR A 829 19.44 34.92 -24.79
C TYR A 829 19.98 33.88 -23.81
N GLN A 830 20.44 34.32 -22.64
CA GLN A 830 21.21 33.52 -21.68
C GLN A 830 20.34 32.89 -20.59
N SER A 831 19.40 33.64 -20.02
CA SER A 831 18.58 33.15 -18.91
C SER A 831 17.27 33.92 -18.74
N VAL A 832 16.31 33.32 -18.04
CA VAL A 832 15.07 33.95 -17.59
C VAL A 832 14.99 33.90 -16.07
N ASP A 833 14.93 35.06 -15.44
CA ASP A 833 14.61 35.18 -14.02
C ASP A 833 13.12 35.44 -13.84
N VAL A 834 12.49 34.70 -12.92
CA VAL A 834 11.12 34.90 -12.48
C VAL A 834 11.13 35.23 -11.00
N THR A 835 10.54 36.36 -10.63
CA THR A 835 10.31 36.72 -9.23
C THR A 835 8.84 36.51 -8.90
N PHE A 836 8.57 35.79 -7.82
CA PHE A 836 7.22 35.53 -7.35
C PHE A 836 6.88 36.47 -6.19
N ALA A 837 5.64 36.97 -6.17
CA ALA A 837 5.08 37.69 -5.04
C ALA A 837 4.20 36.72 -4.22
N HIS A 838 4.47 36.68 -2.91
CA HIS A 838 3.76 35.86 -1.92
C HIS A 838 2.83 36.74 -1.06
N PRO A 839 1.67 37.19 -1.56
CA PRO A 839 0.72 37.89 -0.71
C PRO A 839 0.27 36.99 0.45
N GLN A 840 0.18 37.54 1.67
CA GLN A 840 -0.12 36.76 2.88
C GLN A 840 -1.43 35.95 2.80
N SER A 841 -2.36 36.33 1.93
CA SER A 841 -3.63 35.64 1.67
C SER A 841 -3.54 34.44 0.71
N ARG A 842 -2.35 34.14 0.16
CA ARG A 842 -2.13 33.06 -0.82
C ARG A 842 -0.97 32.13 -0.43
N LYS A 843 -0.82 31.81 0.86
CA LYS A 843 0.04 30.70 1.30
C LYS A 843 -0.62 29.37 0.90
N ALA A 844 0.19 28.40 0.48
CA ALA A 844 -0.18 27.12 -0.17
C ALA A 844 -0.68 27.26 -1.63
N VAL A 845 0.23 27.61 -2.55
CA VAL A 845 0.05 27.54 -4.01
C VAL A 845 0.83 26.36 -4.54
N LEU A 846 0.20 25.48 -5.32
CA LEU A 846 0.86 24.51 -6.18
C LEU A 846 0.56 24.86 -7.64
N SER A 847 1.57 25.15 -8.43
CA SER A 847 1.43 25.49 -9.86
C SER A 847 2.64 25.04 -10.66
N ASP A 848 2.51 24.84 -11.96
CA ASP A 848 3.64 24.74 -12.87
C ASP A 848 3.73 25.93 -13.83
N LEU A 849 4.95 26.19 -14.29
CA LEU A 849 5.25 27.21 -15.29
C LEU A 849 6.23 26.65 -16.31
N TYR A 850 6.02 26.94 -17.59
CA TYR A 850 7.01 26.68 -18.65
C TYR A 850 7.01 27.80 -19.68
N PHE A 851 8.10 27.87 -20.46
CA PHE A 851 8.31 28.97 -21.40
C PHE A 851 8.37 28.47 -22.84
N THR A 852 7.96 29.33 -23.76
CA THR A 852 8.15 29.10 -25.19
C THR A 852 8.70 30.36 -25.84
N PHE A 853 9.71 30.21 -26.68
CA PHE A 853 10.35 31.27 -27.45
C PHE A 853 10.09 31.03 -28.93
N LYS A 854 9.68 32.04 -29.68
CA LYS A 854 9.40 31.92 -31.13
C LYS A 854 10.15 32.97 -31.93
N ASP A 855 10.78 32.55 -33.01
CA ASP A 855 11.42 33.42 -34.01
C ASP A 855 10.85 33.10 -35.39
N GLY A 856 9.91 33.93 -35.85
CA GLY A 856 9.13 33.62 -37.06
C GLY A 856 8.37 32.29 -36.92
N ASP A 857 8.76 31.29 -37.73
CA ASP A 857 8.16 29.95 -37.73
C ASP A 857 8.89 28.95 -36.81
N THR A 858 10.06 29.29 -36.28
CA THR A 858 10.79 28.41 -35.34
C THR A 858 10.30 28.65 -33.92
N SER A 859 10.05 27.56 -33.19
CA SER A 859 9.63 27.58 -31.80
C SER A 859 10.60 26.75 -30.98
N PHE A 860 11.04 27.30 -29.87
CA PHE A 860 11.90 26.67 -28.90
C PHE A 860 11.19 26.62 -27.55
N GLN A 861 11.19 25.45 -26.90
CA GLN A 861 10.63 25.25 -25.58
C GLN A 861 11.72 24.58 -24.73
N PRO A 862 12.20 25.21 -23.64
CA PRO A 862 13.02 24.53 -22.65
C PRO A 862 12.31 23.28 -22.11
N SER A 863 13.05 22.21 -21.83
CA SER A 863 12.51 20.94 -21.32
C SER A 863 11.85 21.05 -19.94
N ASP A 864 12.24 22.05 -19.17
CA ASP A 864 11.97 22.09 -17.74
C ASP A 864 10.65 22.81 -17.45
N ARG A 865 9.76 22.11 -16.73
CA ARG A 865 8.62 22.73 -16.05
C ARG A 865 9.04 23.14 -14.65
N ILE A 866 8.71 24.36 -14.27
CA ILE A 866 9.01 24.92 -12.96
C ILE A 866 7.83 24.64 -12.07
N LEU A 867 7.97 23.71 -11.13
CA LEU A 867 6.99 23.52 -10.07
C LEU A 867 7.16 24.62 -9.02
N ILE A 868 6.07 25.28 -8.68
CA ILE A 868 6.01 26.38 -7.72
C ILE A 868 5.20 25.90 -6.52
N ASP A 869 5.90 25.72 -5.40
CA ASP A 869 5.31 25.60 -4.07
C ASP A 869 5.57 26.88 -3.29
N SER A 870 4.49 27.56 -2.86
CA SER A 870 4.52 28.90 -2.28
C SER A 870 5.30 29.07 -0.98
N GLU A 871 5.79 28.01 -0.35
CA GLU A 871 6.49 28.12 0.93
C GLU A 871 8.00 28.37 0.81
N THR A 872 8.61 28.16 -0.37
CA THR A 872 10.09 28.12 -0.47
C THR A 872 10.71 28.85 -1.65
N LEU A 873 9.96 29.21 -2.70
CA LEU A 873 10.53 29.74 -3.95
C LEU A 873 10.16 31.21 -4.21
N ASP A 874 11.01 32.15 -3.76
CA ASP A 874 10.86 33.59 -4.02
C ASP A 874 11.31 33.99 -5.43
N THR A 875 12.31 33.30 -5.98
CA THR A 875 12.90 33.61 -7.30
C THR A 875 13.41 32.34 -7.96
N TYR A 876 13.23 32.22 -9.27
CA TYR A 876 13.73 31.12 -10.08
C TYR A 876 14.46 31.63 -11.32
N THR A 877 15.65 31.10 -11.57
CA THR A 877 16.45 31.40 -12.77
C THR A 877 16.50 30.17 -13.67
N LEU A 878 15.95 30.29 -14.87
CA LEU A 878 16.07 29.30 -15.93
C LEU A 878 17.23 29.66 -16.84
N GLU A 879 18.27 28.83 -16.88
CA GLU A 879 19.32 28.94 -17.88
C GLU A 879 18.80 28.49 -19.24
N LEU A 880 19.05 29.29 -20.28
CA LEU A 880 18.68 29.00 -21.65
C LEU A 880 19.88 28.39 -22.39
N PRO A 881 19.66 27.45 -23.32
CA PRO A 881 20.75 26.91 -24.11
C PRO A 881 21.35 27.97 -25.05
N GLU A 882 22.63 27.80 -25.39
CA GLU A 882 23.38 28.76 -26.22
C GLU A 882 22.81 28.93 -27.65
N SER A 883 21.85 28.09 -28.03
CA SER A 883 21.21 28.07 -29.33
C SER A 883 20.10 29.12 -29.51
N ILE A 884 19.64 29.81 -28.46
CA ILE A 884 18.61 30.85 -28.58
C ILE A 884 19.23 32.17 -29.01
N ILE A 885 19.51 32.29 -30.31
CA ILE A 885 20.08 33.47 -30.94
C ILE A 885 19.09 34.05 -31.95
N SER A 886 18.57 35.25 -31.69
CA SER A 886 17.54 35.86 -32.55
C SER A 886 17.60 37.39 -32.54
N ASP A 887 17.25 38.02 -33.66
CA ASP A 887 16.96 39.45 -33.76
C ASP A 887 15.45 39.77 -33.69
N SER A 888 14.59 38.74 -33.56
CA SER A 888 13.13 38.85 -33.52
C SER A 888 12.49 37.73 -32.69
N LEU A 889 12.26 37.97 -31.39
CA LEU A 889 11.80 36.93 -30.46
C LEU A 889 10.42 37.23 -29.87
N ILE A 890 9.49 36.28 -29.94
CA ILE A 890 8.24 36.26 -29.16
C ILE A 890 8.45 35.34 -27.96
N PHE A 891 8.30 35.86 -26.76
CA PHE A 891 8.36 35.11 -25.52
C PHE A 891 6.95 34.79 -25.02
N GLN A 892 6.71 33.54 -24.64
CA GLN A 892 5.44 33.06 -24.10
C GLN A 892 5.70 32.37 -22.77
N VAL A 893 4.80 32.60 -21.82
CA VAL A 893 4.82 31.98 -20.50
C VAL A 893 3.53 31.20 -20.36
N HIS A 894 3.64 29.91 -20.12
CA HIS A 894 2.53 29.02 -19.87
C HIS A 894 2.49 28.68 -18.39
N MET A 895 1.30 28.73 -17.79
CA MET A 895 1.11 28.49 -16.37
C MET A 895 -0.05 27.53 -16.18
N THR A 896 0.16 26.49 -15.37
CA THR A 896 -0.90 25.59 -14.90
C THR A 896 -1.07 25.79 -13.40
N ALA A 897 -2.24 26.24 -12.97
CA ALA A 897 -2.56 26.32 -11.54
C ALA A 897 -3.29 25.05 -11.10
N TYR A 898 -2.77 24.42 -10.03
CA TYR A 898 -3.36 23.25 -9.37
C TYR A 898 -4.13 23.64 -8.10
N THR A 899 -3.92 24.87 -7.59
CA THR A 899 -4.64 25.47 -6.45
C THR A 899 -5.54 26.62 -6.87
N TYR A 900 -6.80 26.56 -6.48
CA TYR A 900 -7.84 27.47 -6.94
C TYR A 900 -7.74 28.89 -6.35
N ASN A 901 -7.82 29.94 -7.19
CA ASN A 901 -7.62 31.35 -6.84
C ASN A 901 -6.29 31.68 -6.11
N LYS A 902 -5.40 30.70 -6.05
CA LYS A 902 -4.07 30.72 -5.45
C LYS A 902 -3.09 30.33 -6.55
N SER A 903 -3.02 31.12 -7.62
CA SER A 903 -1.93 31.08 -8.59
C SER A 903 -0.79 31.97 -8.10
N PRO A 904 0.47 31.62 -8.36
CA PRO A 904 1.58 32.46 -7.96
C PRO A 904 1.45 33.79 -8.69
N THR A 905 1.67 34.90 -7.97
CA THR A 905 1.72 36.20 -8.64
C THR A 905 3.13 36.36 -9.15
N ILE A 906 3.33 36.45 -10.46
CA ILE A 906 4.63 36.79 -11.00
C ILE A 906 4.82 38.30 -10.83
N GLU A 907 5.74 38.69 -9.96
CA GLU A 907 6.07 40.10 -9.73
C GLU A 907 6.87 40.65 -10.91
N SER A 908 7.86 39.90 -11.38
CA SER A 908 8.66 40.29 -12.52
C SER A 908 9.19 39.08 -13.29
N ILE A 909 9.37 39.26 -14.60
CA ILE A 909 10.13 38.36 -15.45
C ILE A 909 11.24 39.18 -16.11
N GLN A 910 12.49 38.75 -15.95
CA GLN A 910 13.65 39.37 -16.58
C GLN A 910 14.29 38.36 -17.53
N LEU A 911 14.41 38.75 -18.81
CA LEU A 911 15.10 37.97 -19.82
C LEU A 911 16.49 38.59 -20.02
N HIS A 912 17.55 37.81 -19.89
CA HIS A 912 18.94 38.24 -20.05
C HIS A 912 19.47 37.84 -21.43
N TRP A 913 20.23 38.72 -22.09
CA TRP A 913 20.74 38.53 -23.45
C TRP A 913 22.07 39.24 -23.73
#